data_AF-A0A7L2YI10-F1
#
_entry.id   AF-A0A7L2YI10-F1
#
_cell.length_a   1.000
_cell.length_b   1.000
_cell.length_c   1.000
_cell.angle_alpha   90.00
_cell.angle_beta   90.00
_cell.angle_gamma   90.00
#
_symmetry.space_group_name_H-M   'P 1'
#
loop_
_entity.id
_entity.type
_entity.pdbx_description
1 polymer ?
#
loop_
_entity_poly.entity_id
_entity_poly.type
_entity_poly.pdbx_seq_one_letter_code
_entity_poly.pdbx_strand_id
1 'polypeptide(L)'
;ERHKDDKLIKCSQYDGLVELATICALCNDSSLDYNEAKGVYEKVGEATETALTCLVEKMNVFDTDLKGLSRIERANACNSVIKQLMKKEFTLEFSRDRKSMSVYCTPNKPSRTSMSKMFVKGAPEGVIDRCTHVRVGNAKIPLTSGIKQKIMSVIREWGTGRDTLRCLALATHDNPPRKEEMNLEDSSNFINYETNLTFVGCVGMLDPPRIEVASSIKLCKQAGIRVIMITGDNKGTAVAICRRIGIFVEDEDVSTKAFTGREFDELSLAAQRDACHHARCFARVEPSHKSKIVEFLQSFDEITAMTGDGVNDAPALKKAEIGIAMGSGTAVAKTASEMVLADDNFSTIVAAVEEGRAIYNNMKQFIRYLISSNVGEVVCIFLTAALGFPEALIPVQLLWVNLVTDGLPATALGFNPPDLDIMNKPPRNPKEPLISGWLFFRYLAIGCYVGAATVGAAAWWFIAADGGPRVTFYQLSHFLQCKEDNPDFSGVDCGIFESPYPMTMALSVLVTIEMCNALNSLSENQSLMRMPPWENIWLVGAICLSMSLHFLILYVEPLPIIFQITPLNVTQWLMVLKISLPVILLDETLKYVARNYLEPGKDSVRPATKPCSLSACTEGVSWPFVFITMPLVIWLYSTDTNFSDMFWS
;
A
#
# COMPACT_ATOMS: atom_id res chain seq x y z
N GLU A 1 -0.10 33.30 -20.11
CA GLU A 1 -0.32 34.62 -20.74
C GLU A 1 0.00 35.72 -19.72
N ARG A 2 0.31 36.94 -20.13
CA ARG A 2 0.86 37.99 -19.24
C ARG A 2 -0.23 39.00 -18.92
N HIS A 3 -0.80 39.02 -17.72
CA HIS A 3 -1.96 39.88 -17.40
C HIS A 3 -1.64 40.96 -16.38
N LYS A 4 -2.21 42.15 -16.57
CA LYS A 4 -2.41 43.18 -15.55
C LYS A 4 -3.85 43.66 -15.68
N ASP A 5 -4.64 43.58 -14.61
CA ASP A 5 -6.08 43.89 -14.64
C ASP A 5 -6.79 43.15 -15.80
N ASP A 6 -6.51 41.85 -15.95
CA ASP A 6 -6.96 40.95 -17.03
C ASP A 6 -6.53 41.32 -18.47
N LYS A 7 -5.71 42.34 -18.68
CA LYS A 7 -5.19 42.73 -20.01
C LYS A 7 -3.80 42.20 -20.31
N LEU A 8 -3.59 41.77 -21.55
CA LEU A 8 -2.33 41.23 -22.04
C LEU A 8 -1.24 42.33 -22.10
N ILE A 9 -0.17 42.20 -21.31
CA ILE A 9 0.91 43.19 -21.21
C ILE A 9 2.24 42.71 -21.80
N LYS A 10 2.98 43.64 -22.42
CA LYS A 10 4.38 43.43 -22.81
C LYS A 10 5.30 43.80 -21.65
N CYS A 11 6.12 42.86 -21.18
CA CYS A 11 7.04 43.08 -20.06
C CYS A 11 8.11 44.15 -20.37
N SER A 12 8.45 44.35 -21.65
CA SER A 12 9.40 45.37 -22.11
C SER A 12 8.97 46.80 -21.81
N GLN A 13 7.69 47.04 -21.52
CA GLN A 13 7.16 48.37 -21.19
C GLN A 13 7.33 48.76 -19.71
N TYR A 14 7.79 47.84 -18.86
CA TYR A 14 7.90 48.06 -17.42
C TYR A 14 9.35 47.91 -16.98
N ASP A 15 10.03 49.03 -16.70
CA ASP A 15 11.44 49.06 -16.30
C ASP A 15 11.73 48.17 -15.07
N GLY A 16 10.80 48.13 -14.11
CA GLY A 16 10.92 47.27 -12.93
C GLY A 16 10.96 45.78 -13.29
N LEU A 17 10.24 45.34 -14.33
CA LEU A 17 10.29 43.96 -14.82
C LEU A 17 11.59 43.66 -15.57
N VAL A 18 12.18 44.66 -16.23
CA VAL A 18 13.50 44.54 -16.86
C VAL A 18 14.57 44.29 -15.79
N GLU A 19 14.58 45.09 -14.72
CA GLU A 19 15.54 44.90 -13.60
C GLU A 19 15.27 43.58 -12.86
N LEU A 20 13.99 43.21 -12.67
CA LEU A 20 13.61 41.92 -12.10
C LEU A 20 14.17 40.74 -12.91
N ALA A 21 13.95 40.72 -14.24
CA ALA A 21 14.51 39.68 -15.11
C ALA A 21 16.04 39.68 -15.09
N THR A 22 16.66 40.85 -14.97
CA THR A 22 18.12 40.99 -14.85
C THR A 22 18.65 40.32 -13.59
N ILE A 23 18.01 40.53 -12.44
CA ILE A 23 18.35 39.84 -11.19
C ILE A 23 18.18 38.32 -11.34
N CYS A 24 17.05 37.88 -11.89
CA CYS A 24 16.75 36.45 -12.09
C CYS A 24 17.74 35.72 -13.00
N ALA A 25 18.31 36.42 -13.99
CA ALA A 25 19.26 35.83 -14.94
C ALA A 25 20.72 35.86 -14.44
N LEU A 26 21.14 36.92 -13.74
CA LEU A 26 22.53 37.11 -13.31
C LEU A 26 22.80 36.50 -11.93
N CYS A 27 21.89 36.71 -10.98
CA CYS A 27 21.96 36.13 -9.63
C CYS A 27 21.46 34.68 -9.70
N ASN A 28 22.11 33.86 -10.50
CA ASN A 28 21.67 32.50 -10.84
C ASN A 28 22.88 31.68 -11.31
N ASP A 29 22.98 30.45 -10.85
CA ASP A 29 24.02 29.49 -11.26
C ASP A 29 23.43 28.33 -12.09
N SER A 30 22.12 28.28 -12.26
CA SER A 30 21.37 27.25 -12.98
C SER A 30 20.99 27.68 -14.41
N SER A 31 20.73 26.69 -15.26
CA SER A 31 20.30 26.88 -16.66
C SER A 31 19.20 25.89 -17.05
N LEU A 32 18.66 26.09 -18.25
CA LEU A 32 17.78 25.14 -18.91
C LEU A 32 18.57 24.42 -20.00
N ASP A 33 18.34 23.12 -20.16
CA ASP A 33 18.87 22.34 -21.27
C ASP A 33 17.73 21.62 -21.99
N TYR A 34 17.86 21.39 -23.29
CA TYR A 34 16.87 20.64 -24.05
C TYR A 34 17.41 19.25 -24.37
N ASN A 35 16.85 18.24 -23.71
CA ASN A 35 17.25 16.86 -23.92
C ASN A 35 16.58 16.31 -25.18
N GLU A 36 17.36 16.16 -26.27
CA GLU A 36 16.84 15.69 -27.55
C GLU A 36 16.30 14.25 -27.48
N ALA A 37 16.91 13.38 -26.66
CA ALA A 37 16.50 11.98 -26.55
C ALA A 37 15.12 11.85 -25.88
N LYS A 38 14.82 12.69 -24.89
CA LYS A 38 13.53 12.69 -24.18
C LYS A 38 12.51 13.66 -24.79
N GLY A 39 12.96 14.60 -25.62
CA GLY A 39 12.11 15.62 -26.23
C GLY A 39 11.56 16.67 -25.25
N VAL A 40 12.23 16.90 -24.11
CA VAL A 40 11.77 17.79 -23.04
C VAL A 40 12.89 18.73 -22.57
N TYR A 41 12.50 19.89 -22.02
CA TYR A 41 13.42 20.78 -21.32
C TYR A 41 13.71 20.24 -19.92
N GLU A 42 14.99 20.04 -19.62
CA GLU A 42 15.48 19.58 -18.33
C GLU A 42 16.17 20.72 -17.57
N LYS A 43 16.16 20.61 -16.24
CA LYS A 43 16.86 21.55 -15.37
C LYS A 43 18.34 21.19 -15.28
N VAL A 44 19.19 22.20 -15.28
CA VAL A 44 20.61 22.06 -14.91
C VAL A 44 20.85 22.95 -13.69
N GLY A 45 21.10 22.34 -12.54
CA GLY A 45 21.21 23.03 -11.26
C GLY A 45 19.97 22.87 -10.37
N GLU A 46 19.70 23.86 -9.51
CA GLU A 46 18.61 23.80 -8.54
C GLU A 46 17.26 24.15 -9.17
N ALA A 47 16.19 23.44 -8.78
CA ALA A 47 14.85 23.67 -9.31
C ALA A 47 14.35 25.11 -9.09
N THR A 48 14.64 25.68 -7.91
CA THR A 48 14.30 27.07 -7.55
C THR A 48 14.89 28.06 -8.55
N GLU A 49 16.15 27.85 -8.94
CA GLU A 49 16.89 28.74 -9.82
C GLU A 49 16.54 28.53 -11.29
N THR A 50 16.37 27.28 -11.72
CA THR A 50 15.89 26.97 -13.07
C THR A 50 14.49 27.56 -13.31
N ALA A 51 13.63 27.63 -12.30
CA ALA A 51 12.35 28.31 -12.41
C ALA A 51 12.52 29.81 -12.72
N LEU A 52 13.55 30.47 -12.17
CA LEU A 52 13.90 31.85 -12.50
C LEU A 52 14.44 31.97 -13.93
N THR A 53 15.28 31.02 -14.36
CA THR A 53 15.77 30.96 -15.76
C THR A 53 14.59 30.85 -16.73
N CYS A 54 13.64 29.95 -16.44
CA CYS A 54 12.41 29.77 -17.20
C CYS A 54 11.53 31.04 -17.18
N LEU A 55 11.45 31.72 -16.04
CA LEU A 55 10.73 32.99 -15.91
C LEU A 55 11.32 34.05 -16.85
N VAL A 56 12.64 34.19 -16.92
CA VAL A 56 13.31 35.14 -17.81
C VAL A 56 13.02 34.84 -19.29
N GLU A 57 13.09 33.56 -19.68
CA GLU A 57 12.74 33.13 -21.05
C GLU A 57 11.28 33.41 -21.41
N LYS A 58 10.38 33.33 -20.42
CA LYS A 58 8.95 33.65 -20.57
C LYS A 58 8.69 35.14 -20.55
N MET A 59 9.47 35.94 -19.83
CA MET A 59 9.31 37.41 -19.73
C MET A 59 9.79 38.11 -21.00
N ASN A 60 10.86 37.63 -21.65
CA ASN A 60 11.46 38.21 -22.86
C ASN A 60 11.45 39.76 -22.84
N VAL A 61 12.11 40.34 -21.84
CA VAL A 61 12.00 41.78 -21.54
C VAL A 61 12.65 42.69 -22.59
N PHE A 62 13.51 42.15 -23.45
CA PHE A 62 14.17 42.86 -24.55
C PHE A 62 13.52 42.61 -25.91
N ASP A 63 12.35 41.97 -25.94
CA ASP A 63 11.64 41.61 -27.18
C ASP A 63 12.56 40.93 -28.22
N THR A 64 13.45 40.06 -27.75
CA THR A 64 14.36 39.29 -28.61
C THR A 64 13.54 38.43 -29.58
N ASP A 65 13.96 38.35 -30.85
CA ASP A 65 13.30 37.46 -31.80
C ASP A 65 13.62 36.01 -31.47
N LEU A 66 12.57 35.25 -31.19
CA LEU A 66 12.65 33.84 -30.80
C LEU A 66 12.21 32.92 -31.94
N LYS A 67 11.65 33.49 -33.02
CA LYS A 67 11.15 32.74 -34.16
C LYS A 67 12.34 32.34 -35.02
N GLY A 68 12.57 31.03 -35.18
CA GLY A 68 13.68 30.48 -35.97
C GLY A 68 14.83 29.91 -35.16
N LEU A 69 14.84 30.06 -33.83
CA LEU A 69 15.80 29.37 -32.97
C LEU A 69 15.45 27.88 -32.85
N SER A 70 16.48 27.03 -32.84
CA SER A 70 16.30 25.62 -32.49
C SER A 70 15.83 25.46 -31.03
N ARG A 71 15.27 24.29 -30.69
CA ARG A 71 14.79 24.04 -29.31
C ARG A 71 15.91 24.14 -28.27
N ILE A 72 17.13 23.78 -28.65
CA ILE A 72 18.34 23.88 -27.82
C ILE A 72 18.73 25.35 -27.62
N GLU A 73 18.86 26.12 -28.70
CA GLU A 73 19.21 27.55 -28.60
C GLU A 73 18.13 28.36 -27.87
N ARG A 74 16.86 27.96 -28.00
CA ARG A 74 15.74 28.59 -27.31
C ARG A 74 15.84 28.47 -25.78
N ALA A 75 16.52 27.44 -25.26
CA ALA A 75 16.54 27.13 -23.84
C ALA A 75 17.07 28.29 -22.96
N ASN A 76 18.07 29.04 -23.45
CA ASN A 76 18.71 30.13 -22.69
C ASN A 76 18.83 31.44 -23.50
N ALA A 77 18.00 31.64 -24.52
CA ALA A 77 18.13 32.77 -25.45
C ALA A 77 18.04 34.13 -24.73
N CYS A 78 16.98 34.38 -23.97
CA CYS A 78 16.78 35.65 -23.27
C CYS A 78 17.79 35.85 -22.13
N ASN A 79 18.14 34.77 -21.41
CA ASN A 79 19.17 34.83 -20.37
C ASN A 79 20.54 35.20 -20.94
N SER A 80 20.87 34.69 -22.13
CA SER A 80 22.13 35.00 -22.81
C SER A 80 22.23 36.47 -23.20
N VAL A 81 21.12 37.07 -23.66
CA VAL A 81 21.06 38.52 -23.96
C VAL A 81 21.36 39.35 -22.71
N ILE A 82 20.79 38.99 -21.55
CA ILE A 82 21.06 39.70 -20.29
C ILE A 82 22.53 39.57 -19.86
N LYS A 83 23.10 38.37 -19.99
CA LYS A 83 24.52 38.11 -19.68
C LYS A 83 25.48 38.90 -20.59
N GLN A 84 25.05 39.34 -21.77
CA GLN A 84 25.83 40.24 -22.63
C GLN A 84 25.84 41.71 -22.14
N LEU A 85 24.88 42.12 -21.30
CA LEU A 85 24.80 43.50 -20.79
C LEU A 85 25.73 43.71 -19.59
N MET A 86 25.81 42.71 -18.71
CA MET A 86 26.57 42.76 -17.46
C MET A 86 27.48 41.55 -17.34
N LYS A 87 28.75 41.77 -17.02
CA LYS A 87 29.72 40.75 -16.68
C LYS A 87 29.59 40.39 -15.21
N LYS A 88 29.35 39.10 -14.92
CA LYS A 88 29.41 38.54 -13.56
C LYS A 88 30.87 38.37 -13.16
N GLU A 89 31.30 39.05 -12.11
CA GLU A 89 32.68 39.00 -11.61
C GLU A 89 32.86 37.87 -10.59
N PHE A 90 31.97 37.78 -9.60
CA PHE A 90 31.94 36.72 -8.59
C PHE A 90 30.55 36.62 -7.94
N THR A 91 30.32 35.51 -7.25
CA THR A 91 29.09 35.20 -6.51
C THR A 91 29.38 35.17 -5.01
N LEU A 92 28.51 35.77 -4.20
CA LEU A 92 28.43 35.50 -2.77
C LEU A 92 27.41 34.37 -2.57
N GLU A 93 27.93 33.16 -2.36
CA GLU A 93 27.19 31.90 -2.32
C GLU A 93 26.12 31.85 -1.23
N PHE A 94 25.05 31.10 -1.47
CA PHE A 94 23.94 31.01 -0.52
C PHE A 94 24.39 30.42 0.82
N SER A 95 24.03 31.08 1.92
CA SER A 95 24.30 30.59 3.27
C SER A 95 23.04 30.61 4.14
N ARG A 96 22.89 29.59 5.01
CA ARG A 96 21.64 29.32 5.76
C ARG A 96 21.35 30.35 6.86
N ASP A 97 22.37 31.01 7.35
CA ASP A 97 22.35 32.10 8.33
C ASP A 97 21.62 33.34 7.77
N ARG A 98 22.01 33.82 6.58
CA ARG A 98 21.42 35.01 5.94
C ARG A 98 20.28 34.71 4.97
N LYS A 99 20.20 33.48 4.47
CA LYS A 99 19.17 32.99 3.53
C LYS A 99 19.02 33.83 2.26
N SER A 100 20.12 34.33 1.73
CA SER A 100 20.18 35.03 0.45
C SER A 100 21.40 34.57 -0.36
N MET A 101 21.48 35.03 -1.60
CA MET A 101 22.59 34.91 -2.54
C MET A 101 22.74 36.27 -3.20
N SER A 102 23.96 36.65 -3.57
CA SER A 102 24.17 37.81 -4.43
C SER A 102 25.30 37.62 -5.43
N VAL A 103 25.29 38.43 -6.47
CA VAL A 103 26.35 38.45 -7.49
C VAL A 103 26.83 39.87 -7.71
N TYR A 104 28.14 40.05 -7.82
CA TYR A 104 28.75 41.32 -8.17
C TYR A 104 28.94 41.39 -9.68
N CYS A 105 28.43 42.45 -10.31
CA CYS A 105 28.43 42.58 -11.76
C CYS A 105 28.95 43.94 -12.21
N THR A 106 29.75 43.93 -13.28
CA THR A 106 30.27 45.11 -13.96
C THR A 106 29.65 45.24 -15.36
N PRO A 107 29.37 46.45 -15.83
CA PRO A 107 28.81 46.66 -17.17
C PRO A 107 29.85 46.34 -18.26
N ASN A 108 29.45 45.61 -19.31
CA ASN A 108 30.37 45.22 -20.40
C ASN A 108 30.85 46.41 -21.26
N LYS A 109 30.03 47.46 -21.38
CA LYS A 109 30.39 48.72 -22.04
C LYS A 109 30.55 49.81 -20.97
N PRO A 110 31.78 50.14 -20.54
CA PRO A 110 31.98 51.14 -19.50
C PRO A 110 31.63 52.54 -20.03
N SER A 111 30.51 53.09 -19.58
CA SER A 111 30.22 54.52 -19.64
C SER A 111 30.76 55.20 -18.37
N ARG A 112 31.12 56.49 -18.42
CA ARG A 112 31.50 57.31 -17.23
C ARG A 112 30.44 57.32 -16.13
N THR A 113 29.21 56.90 -16.42
CA THR A 113 28.07 56.78 -15.49
C THR A 113 27.75 55.34 -15.05
N SER A 114 28.43 54.33 -15.62
CA SER A 114 28.06 52.93 -15.41
C SER A 114 28.83 52.33 -14.23
N MET A 115 28.22 52.38 -13.04
CA MET A 115 28.80 51.82 -11.82
C MET A 115 28.51 50.31 -11.70
N SER A 116 29.38 49.61 -10.97
CA SER A 116 29.17 48.21 -10.58
C SER A 116 27.88 48.07 -9.77
N LYS A 117 27.22 46.92 -9.88
CA LYS A 117 26.01 46.60 -9.10
C LYS A 117 26.15 45.25 -8.44
N MET A 118 25.45 45.06 -7.31
CA MET A 118 25.18 43.71 -6.81
C MET A 118 23.70 43.37 -6.97
N PHE A 119 23.42 42.18 -7.48
CA PHE A 119 22.06 41.66 -7.60
C PHE A 119 21.85 40.60 -6.53
N VAL A 120 20.79 40.75 -5.73
CA VAL A 120 20.52 39.94 -4.54
C VAL A 120 19.18 39.23 -4.70
N LYS A 121 19.14 37.94 -4.35
CA LYS A 121 17.89 37.18 -4.18
C LYS A 121 17.90 36.43 -2.85
N GLY A 122 16.74 36.23 -2.23
CA GLY A 122 16.67 35.46 -0.99
C GLY A 122 15.32 35.44 -0.31
N ALA A 123 15.32 34.96 0.93
CA ALA A 123 14.15 34.91 1.79
C ALA A 123 13.60 36.34 2.01
N PRO A 124 12.28 36.57 1.80
CA PRO A 124 11.69 37.89 1.85
C PRO A 124 11.98 38.70 3.11
N GLU A 125 11.79 38.11 4.30
CA GLU A 125 11.99 38.78 5.58
C GLU A 125 13.42 39.32 5.70
N GLY A 126 14.41 38.46 5.50
CA GLY A 126 15.83 38.83 5.65
C GLY A 126 16.33 39.80 4.59
N VAL A 127 15.85 39.72 3.33
CA VAL A 127 16.27 40.65 2.27
C VAL A 127 15.61 42.02 2.46
N ILE A 128 14.31 42.06 2.75
CA ILE A 128 13.55 43.32 2.91
C ILE A 128 14.01 44.08 4.15
N ASP A 129 14.42 43.39 5.22
CA ASP A 129 15.00 44.03 6.40
C ASP A 129 16.32 44.75 6.11
N ARG A 130 17.05 44.32 5.08
CA ARG A 130 18.30 44.95 4.62
C ARG A 130 18.09 45.99 3.51
N CYS A 131 16.85 46.20 3.07
CA CYS A 131 16.49 47.23 2.10
C CYS A 131 16.23 48.57 2.78
N THR A 132 16.88 49.61 2.28
CA THR A 132 16.65 51.01 2.71
C THR A 132 15.80 51.78 1.70
N HIS A 133 15.73 51.29 0.46
CA HIS A 133 15.01 51.93 -0.65
C HIS A 133 14.15 50.92 -1.41
N VAL A 134 13.24 51.41 -2.23
CA VAL A 134 12.45 50.64 -3.19
C VAL A 134 12.52 51.27 -4.58
N ARG A 135 12.53 50.42 -5.61
CA ARG A 135 12.53 50.80 -7.00
C ARG A 135 11.10 51.03 -7.50
N VAL A 136 10.84 52.17 -8.13
CA VAL A 136 9.58 52.47 -8.81
C VAL A 136 9.89 52.92 -10.24
N GLY A 137 9.77 51.99 -11.20
CA GLY A 137 10.29 52.20 -12.56
C GLY A 137 11.81 52.42 -12.51
N ASN A 138 12.27 53.57 -12.98
CA ASN A 138 13.69 53.96 -12.88
C ASN A 138 14.03 54.78 -11.61
N ALA A 139 13.03 55.21 -10.84
CA ALA A 139 13.25 56.02 -9.64
C ALA A 139 13.57 55.16 -8.42
N LYS A 140 14.40 55.71 -7.52
CA LYS A 140 14.73 55.15 -6.21
C LYS A 140 14.10 56.01 -5.13
N ILE A 141 13.23 55.42 -4.30
CA ILE A 141 12.56 56.11 -3.19
C ILE A 141 12.87 55.41 -1.86
N PRO A 142 12.89 56.14 -0.72
CA PRO A 142 13.14 55.54 0.59
C PRO A 142 12.04 54.54 0.97
N LEU A 143 12.43 53.40 1.54
CA LEU A 143 11.50 52.36 1.99
C LEU A 143 10.89 52.76 3.33
N THR A 144 9.68 53.32 3.30
CA THR A 144 8.93 53.65 4.53
C THR A 144 8.33 52.41 5.17
N SER A 145 8.04 52.47 6.47
CA SER A 145 7.41 51.37 7.23
C SER A 145 6.08 50.92 6.63
N GLY A 146 5.25 51.85 6.13
CA GLY A 146 3.99 51.54 5.46
C GLY A 146 4.16 50.74 4.16
N ILE A 147 5.14 51.10 3.32
CA ILE A 147 5.46 50.37 2.09
C ILE A 147 5.98 48.97 2.44
N LYS A 148 6.91 48.88 3.41
CA LYS A 148 7.44 47.60 3.90
C LYS A 148 6.33 46.67 4.39
N GLN A 149 5.39 47.17 5.18
CA GLN A 149 4.24 46.39 5.65
C GLN A 149 3.36 45.92 4.51
N LYS A 150 3.09 46.76 3.50
CA LYS A 150 2.28 46.38 2.34
C LYS A 150 2.95 45.29 1.49
N ILE A 151 4.26 45.38 1.28
CA ILE A 151 5.01 44.33 0.56
C ILE A 151 4.95 43.02 1.34
N MET A 152 5.25 43.07 2.64
CA MET A 152 5.22 41.89 3.50
C MET A 152 3.82 41.26 3.62
N SER A 153 2.74 42.06 3.60
CA SER A 153 1.38 41.52 3.63
C SER A 153 1.06 40.70 2.38
N VAL A 154 1.46 41.17 1.19
CA VAL A 154 1.23 40.45 -0.08
C VAL A 154 2.06 39.17 -0.13
N ILE A 155 3.32 39.22 0.32
CA ILE A 155 4.18 38.02 0.37
C ILE A 155 3.60 36.97 1.33
N ARG A 156 3.05 37.41 2.47
CA ARG A 156 2.37 36.52 3.41
C ARG A 156 1.12 35.91 2.77
N GLU A 157 0.32 36.70 2.08
CA GLU A 157 -0.86 36.22 1.34
C GLU A 157 -0.49 35.16 0.30
N TRP A 158 0.55 35.37 -0.51
CA TRP A 158 1.03 34.40 -1.49
C TRP A 158 1.57 33.10 -0.86
N GLY A 159 2.30 33.22 0.25
CA GLY A 159 2.94 32.07 0.91
C GLY A 159 2.03 31.25 1.81
N THR A 160 0.98 31.86 2.39
CA THR A 160 0.07 31.22 3.36
C THR A 160 -1.37 31.09 2.86
N GLY A 161 -1.73 31.79 1.78
CA GLY A 161 -3.02 31.66 1.12
C GLY A 161 -3.13 30.40 0.28
N ARG A 162 -4.18 30.33 -0.56
CA ARG A 162 -4.45 29.17 -1.44
C ARG A 162 -3.37 28.93 -2.50
N ASP A 163 -2.61 29.97 -2.85
CA ASP A 163 -1.58 29.88 -3.89
C ASP A 163 -0.35 29.11 -3.43
N THR A 164 -0.06 29.11 -2.12
CA THR A 164 1.04 28.34 -1.48
C THR A 164 2.40 28.54 -2.14
N LEU A 165 2.74 29.78 -2.48
CA LEU A 165 3.93 30.08 -3.27
C LEU A 165 5.18 30.20 -2.39
N ARG A 166 6.27 29.56 -2.83
CA ARG A 166 7.62 29.86 -2.39
C ARG A 166 8.03 31.22 -2.94
N CYS A 167 8.07 32.21 -2.05
CA CYS A 167 8.39 33.59 -2.42
C CYS A 167 9.88 33.89 -2.27
N LEU A 168 10.47 34.55 -3.27
CA LEU A 168 11.81 35.12 -3.22
C LEU A 168 11.74 36.63 -3.40
N ALA A 169 12.39 37.38 -2.51
CA ALA A 169 12.60 38.80 -2.69
C ALA A 169 13.83 39.05 -3.55
N LEU A 170 13.73 40.03 -4.44
CA LEU A 170 14.75 40.43 -5.39
C LEU A 170 15.11 41.89 -5.11
N ALA A 171 16.39 42.15 -4.91
CA ALA A 171 16.90 43.47 -4.56
C ALA A 171 18.24 43.74 -5.26
N THR A 172 18.63 45.01 -5.30
CA THR A 172 19.90 45.44 -5.88
C THR A 172 20.66 46.35 -4.93
N HIS A 173 21.96 46.13 -4.82
CA HIS A 173 22.87 47.12 -4.24
C HIS A 173 23.33 48.05 -5.36
N ASP A 174 22.89 49.31 -5.32
CA ASP A 174 23.21 50.30 -6.36
C ASP A 174 24.67 50.74 -6.33
N ASN A 175 25.24 50.90 -5.12
CA ASN A 175 26.61 51.40 -4.91
C ASN A 175 27.41 50.43 -4.04
N PRO A 176 27.70 49.21 -4.50
CA PRO A 176 28.38 48.20 -3.68
C PRO A 176 29.81 48.64 -3.30
N PRO A 177 30.38 48.10 -2.21
CA PRO A 177 31.78 48.31 -1.85
C PRO A 177 32.69 47.86 -2.99
N ARG A 178 33.91 48.43 -3.04
CA ARG A 178 34.84 48.08 -4.12
C ARG A 178 35.34 46.64 -3.95
N LYS A 179 35.76 46.03 -5.07
CA LYS A 179 36.22 44.63 -5.09
C LYS A 179 37.37 44.39 -4.11
N GLU A 180 38.23 45.39 -3.93
CA GLU A 180 39.40 45.31 -3.06
C GLU A 180 39.06 45.37 -1.56
N GLU A 181 37.85 45.83 -1.21
CA GLU A 181 37.37 45.98 0.17
C GLU A 181 36.56 44.75 0.64
N MET A 182 36.27 43.80 -0.25
CA MET A 182 35.50 42.61 0.05
C MET A 182 36.41 41.40 0.25
N ASN A 183 36.33 40.78 1.43
CA ASN A 183 36.94 39.48 1.68
C ASN A 183 35.99 38.38 1.20
N LEU A 184 36.36 37.72 0.11
CA LEU A 184 35.55 36.66 -0.51
C LEU A 184 35.74 35.28 0.14
N GLU A 185 36.76 35.11 0.99
CA GLU A 185 37.03 33.83 1.66
C GLU A 185 36.17 33.62 2.91
N ASP A 186 35.74 34.71 3.55
CA ASP A 186 34.94 34.66 4.78
C ASP A 186 33.45 34.91 4.50
N SER A 187 32.70 33.81 4.43
CA SER A 187 31.26 33.82 4.18
C SER A 187 30.44 34.56 5.24
N SER A 188 30.95 34.69 6.47
CA SER A 188 30.25 35.40 7.54
C SER A 188 30.12 36.90 7.28
N ASN A 189 31.03 37.49 6.49
CA ASN A 189 31.00 38.90 6.14
C ASN A 189 30.02 39.23 5.00
N PHE A 190 29.51 38.23 4.27
CA PHE A 190 28.63 38.46 3.12
C PHE A 190 27.35 39.20 3.50
N ILE A 191 26.86 39.00 4.72
CA ILE A 191 25.69 39.73 5.21
C ILE A 191 25.92 41.24 5.27
N ASN A 192 27.13 41.69 5.59
CA ASN A 192 27.49 43.10 5.69
C ASN A 192 27.58 43.75 4.30
N TYR A 193 28.06 43.02 3.31
CA TYR A 193 28.12 43.47 1.91
C TYR A 193 26.73 43.57 1.27
N GLU A 194 25.76 42.81 1.77
CA GLU A 194 24.37 42.82 1.32
C GLU A 194 23.46 43.73 2.18
N THR A 195 23.95 44.89 2.59
CA THR A 195 23.17 45.92 3.31
C THR A 195 22.84 47.10 2.40
N ASN A 196 21.98 48.03 2.86
CA ASN A 196 21.61 49.23 2.10
C ASN A 196 21.03 48.95 0.69
N LEU A 197 20.22 47.89 0.60
CA LEU A 197 19.67 47.40 -0.66
C LEU A 197 18.48 48.25 -1.14
N THR A 198 18.24 48.20 -2.46
CA THR A 198 17.03 48.72 -3.10
C THR A 198 16.14 47.54 -3.49
N PHE A 199 14.96 47.43 -2.88
CA PHE A 199 13.98 46.39 -3.22
C PHE A 199 13.45 46.61 -4.65
N VAL A 200 13.46 45.55 -5.48
CA VAL A 200 12.97 45.62 -6.87
C VAL A 200 11.64 44.89 -7.03
N GLY A 201 11.52 43.70 -6.46
CA GLY A 201 10.28 42.93 -6.58
C GLY A 201 10.32 41.60 -5.86
N CYS A 202 9.24 40.83 -6.02
CA CYS A 202 9.11 39.49 -5.48
C CYS A 202 8.62 38.54 -6.58
N VAL A 203 9.11 37.31 -6.55
CA VAL A 203 8.63 36.23 -7.40
C VAL A 203 8.10 35.11 -6.52
N GLY A 204 6.89 34.64 -6.84
CA GLY A 204 6.30 33.45 -6.23
C GLY A 204 6.42 32.28 -7.19
N MET A 205 6.97 31.17 -6.72
CA MET A 205 7.01 29.90 -7.47
C MET A 205 6.28 28.83 -6.67
N LEU A 206 5.59 27.94 -7.37
CA LEU A 206 4.90 26.81 -6.77
C LEU A 206 5.66 25.55 -7.17
N ASP A 207 5.90 24.67 -6.20
CA ASP A 207 6.12 23.26 -6.49
C ASP A 207 4.75 22.58 -6.45
N PRO A 208 4.09 22.35 -7.61
CA PRO A 208 2.72 21.91 -7.62
C PRO A 208 2.63 20.47 -7.11
N PRO A 209 1.69 20.14 -6.22
CA PRO A 209 1.43 18.76 -5.88
C PRO A 209 1.00 18.01 -7.15
N ARG A 210 1.38 16.74 -7.25
CA ARG A 210 0.90 15.88 -8.34
C ARG A 210 -0.62 15.74 -8.25
N ILE A 211 -1.29 15.62 -9.39
CA ILE A 211 -2.75 15.71 -9.52
C ILE A 211 -3.42 14.55 -8.77
N GLU A 212 -2.80 13.38 -8.83
CA GLU A 212 -3.21 12.12 -8.22
C GLU A 212 -3.03 12.05 -6.70
N VAL A 213 -2.28 12.96 -6.08
CA VAL A 213 -2.03 12.94 -4.63
C VAL A 213 -3.32 13.20 -3.88
N ALA A 214 -4.12 14.18 -4.30
CA ALA A 214 -5.35 14.53 -3.58
C ALA A 214 -6.37 13.38 -3.54
N SER A 215 -6.53 12.64 -4.64
CA SER A 215 -7.37 11.43 -4.67
C SER A 215 -6.80 10.32 -3.81
N SER A 216 -5.47 10.15 -3.81
CA SER A 216 -4.78 9.14 -3.00
C SER A 216 -4.92 9.40 -1.49
N ILE A 217 -4.80 10.66 -1.05
CA ILE A 217 -5.03 11.05 0.35
C ILE A 217 -6.48 10.77 0.77
N LYS A 218 -7.45 11.00 -0.13
CA LYS A 218 -8.85 10.66 0.13
C LYS A 218 -9.05 9.15 0.33
N LEU A 219 -8.44 8.32 -0.51
CA LEU A 219 -8.48 6.86 -0.37
C LEU A 219 -7.82 6.40 0.94
N CYS A 220 -6.65 6.94 1.30
CA CYS A 220 -6.03 6.67 2.60
C CYS A 220 -6.97 6.97 3.76
N LYS A 221 -7.63 8.14 3.73
CA LYS A 221 -8.60 8.54 4.76
C LYS A 221 -9.80 7.60 4.85
N GLN A 222 -10.32 7.14 3.71
CA GLN A 222 -11.41 6.15 3.66
C GLN A 222 -10.97 4.79 4.22
N ALA A 223 -9.74 4.38 3.92
CA ALA A 223 -9.12 3.13 4.38
C ALA A 223 -8.63 3.18 5.84
N GLY A 224 -8.87 4.29 6.56
CA GLY A 224 -8.42 4.49 7.94
C GLY A 224 -6.91 4.68 8.10
N ILE A 225 -6.20 5.04 7.03
CA ILE A 225 -4.75 5.27 7.02
C ILE A 225 -4.48 6.76 7.26
N ARG A 226 -3.70 7.07 8.28
CA ARG A 226 -3.26 8.44 8.58
C ARG A 226 -2.04 8.80 7.73
N VAL A 227 -2.07 9.98 7.14
CA VAL A 227 -0.94 10.52 6.35
C VAL A 227 -0.34 11.72 7.10
N ILE A 228 0.98 11.71 7.27
CA ILE A 228 1.75 12.77 7.92
C ILE A 228 2.72 13.34 6.89
N MET A 229 2.62 14.64 6.59
CA MET A 229 3.57 15.35 5.74
C MET A 229 4.82 15.72 6.53
N ILE A 230 6.00 15.43 5.98
CA ILE A 230 7.30 15.86 6.52
C ILE A 230 7.99 16.68 5.44
N THR A 231 8.31 17.94 5.71
CA THR A 231 8.90 18.85 4.72
C THR A 231 10.00 19.76 5.30
N GLY A 232 10.89 20.21 4.42
CA GLY A 232 11.89 21.24 4.70
C GLY A 232 11.36 22.68 4.59
N ASP A 233 10.16 22.87 4.05
CA ASP A 233 9.54 24.19 3.90
C ASP A 233 9.14 24.81 5.24
N ASN A 234 8.77 26.10 5.20
CA ASN A 234 8.25 26.77 6.39
C ASN A 234 6.87 26.19 6.80
N LYS A 235 6.50 26.36 8.07
CA LYS A 235 5.24 25.84 8.63
C LYS A 235 3.99 26.34 7.88
N GLY A 236 3.96 27.62 7.52
CA GLY A 236 2.80 28.23 6.86
C GLY A 236 2.51 27.62 5.49
N THR A 237 3.54 27.51 4.65
CA THR A 237 3.47 26.89 3.32
C THR A 237 3.16 25.38 3.44
N ALA A 238 3.80 24.68 4.38
CA ALA A 238 3.54 23.26 4.62
C ALA A 238 2.06 22.99 4.99
N VAL A 239 1.49 23.78 5.91
CA VAL A 239 0.08 23.71 6.29
C VAL A 239 -0.83 24.01 5.11
N ALA A 240 -0.49 25.03 4.30
CA ALA A 240 -1.31 25.41 3.17
C ALA A 240 -1.30 24.35 2.06
N ILE A 241 -0.16 23.69 1.80
CA ILE A 241 -0.09 22.51 0.91
C ILE A 241 -0.91 21.37 1.49
N CYS A 242 -0.80 21.08 2.80
CA CYS A 242 -1.60 20.05 3.47
C CYS A 242 -3.12 20.28 3.31
N ARG A 243 -3.58 21.53 3.37
CA ARG A 243 -4.99 21.88 3.08
C ARG A 243 -5.34 21.61 1.62
N ARG A 244 -4.49 22.03 0.69
CA ARG A 244 -4.70 21.87 -0.75
C ARG A 244 -4.80 20.41 -1.21
N ILE A 245 -4.00 19.51 -0.62
CA ILE A 245 -4.01 18.09 -0.95
C ILE A 245 -4.99 17.26 -0.09
N GLY A 246 -5.66 17.87 0.89
CA GLY A 246 -6.70 17.23 1.69
C GLY A 246 -6.25 16.49 2.96
N ILE A 247 -5.02 16.72 3.45
CA ILE A 247 -4.56 16.23 4.76
C ILE A 247 -5.28 16.99 5.89
N PHE A 248 -5.43 18.30 5.73
CA PHE A 248 -6.24 19.16 6.59
C PHE A 248 -7.49 19.62 5.85
N VAL A 249 -8.57 19.86 6.59
CA VAL A 249 -9.75 20.56 6.05
C VAL A 249 -9.44 22.07 5.96
N GLU A 250 -10.04 22.80 5.01
CA GLU A 250 -9.71 24.22 4.75
C GLU A 250 -9.74 25.09 6.02
N ASP A 251 -10.79 24.95 6.84
CA ASP A 251 -11.02 25.76 8.05
C ASP A 251 -10.63 25.04 9.36
N GLU A 252 -9.87 23.95 9.28
CA GLU A 252 -9.43 23.21 10.47
C GLU A 252 -8.36 24.00 11.25
N ASP A 253 -8.51 24.05 12.58
CA ASP A 253 -7.43 24.51 13.46
C ASP A 253 -6.30 23.46 13.48
N VAL A 254 -5.13 23.89 13.06
CA VAL A 254 -3.92 23.08 12.91
C VAL A 254 -2.86 23.39 13.97
N SER A 255 -3.14 24.29 14.92
CA SER A 255 -2.20 24.73 15.94
C SER A 255 -1.57 23.58 16.72
N THR A 256 -2.35 22.55 17.04
CA THR A 256 -1.93 21.33 17.74
C THR A 256 -1.58 20.16 16.81
N LYS A 257 -1.66 20.34 15.49
CA LYS A 257 -1.48 19.28 14.48
C LYS A 257 -0.30 19.50 13.54
N ALA A 258 0.28 20.70 13.56
CA ALA A 258 1.42 21.08 12.75
C ALA A 258 2.54 21.64 13.64
N PHE A 259 3.74 21.06 13.52
CA PHE A 259 4.90 21.46 14.32
C PHE A 259 6.10 21.74 13.42
N THR A 260 6.93 22.71 13.80
CA THR A 260 8.30 22.80 13.26
C THR A 260 9.23 21.86 14.00
N GLY A 261 10.39 21.54 13.41
CA GLY A 261 11.44 20.79 14.13
C GLY A 261 11.83 21.42 15.47
N ARG A 262 11.95 22.76 15.53
CA ARG A 262 12.26 23.49 16.77
C ARG A 262 11.14 23.41 17.80
N GLU A 263 9.90 23.69 17.38
CA GLU A 263 8.73 23.56 18.26
C GLU A 263 8.62 22.14 18.82
N PHE A 264 8.94 21.12 18.02
CA PHE A 264 8.92 19.73 18.44
C PHE A 264 10.02 19.42 19.47
N ASP A 265 11.25 19.90 19.27
CA ASP A 265 12.36 19.71 20.23
C ASP A 265 12.14 20.42 21.56
N GLU A 266 11.43 21.56 21.57
CA GLU A 266 11.09 22.30 22.79
C GLU A 266 10.04 21.58 23.66
N LEU A 267 9.28 20.63 23.08
CA LEU A 267 8.33 19.81 23.84
C LEU A 267 9.05 18.79 24.73
N SER A 268 8.43 18.46 25.87
CA SER A 268 8.86 17.34 26.70
C SER A 268 8.67 16.01 25.95
N LEU A 269 9.44 14.97 26.29
CA LEU A 269 9.35 13.66 25.63
C LEU A 269 7.93 13.07 25.61
N ALA A 270 7.16 13.26 26.69
CA ALA A 270 5.78 12.81 26.76
C ALA A 270 4.86 13.61 25.81
N ALA A 271 5.07 14.93 25.72
CA ALA A 271 4.35 15.79 24.79
C ALA A 271 4.76 15.56 23.33
N GLN A 272 6.02 15.21 23.05
CA GLN A 272 6.47 14.79 21.72
C GLN A 272 5.75 13.52 21.27
N ARG A 273 5.64 12.53 22.16
CA ARG A 273 4.91 11.28 21.90
C ARG A 273 3.44 11.56 21.58
N ASP A 274 2.75 12.37 22.39
CA ASP A 274 1.36 12.74 22.17
C ASP A 274 1.17 13.60 20.90
N ALA A 275 2.12 14.49 20.61
CA ALA A 275 2.14 15.27 19.36
C ALA A 275 2.23 14.34 18.14
N CYS A 276 3.07 13.31 18.15
CA CYS A 276 3.16 12.35 17.05
C CYS A 276 1.87 11.56 16.81
N HIS A 277 1.04 11.35 17.84
CA HIS A 277 -0.26 10.67 17.70
C HIS A 277 -1.28 11.51 16.92
N HIS A 278 -1.26 12.84 17.09
CA HIS A 278 -2.27 13.74 16.51
C HIS A 278 -1.77 14.57 15.33
N ALA A 279 -0.47 14.80 15.23
CA ALA A 279 0.13 15.61 14.19
C ALA A 279 -0.03 14.97 12.81
N ARG A 280 -0.15 15.85 11.81
CA ARG A 280 -0.19 15.47 10.38
C ARG A 280 0.78 16.27 9.53
N CYS A 281 1.50 17.22 10.12
CA CYS A 281 2.48 18.03 9.40
C CYS A 281 3.68 18.37 10.31
N PHE A 282 4.88 18.02 9.85
CA PHE A 282 6.13 18.46 10.43
C PHE A 282 6.93 19.26 9.41
N ALA A 283 7.31 20.48 9.76
CA ALA A 283 8.00 21.43 8.88
C ALA A 283 9.41 21.75 9.39
N ARG A 284 10.36 22.07 8.50
CA ARG A 284 11.78 22.29 8.84
C ARG A 284 12.35 21.20 9.75
N VAL A 285 12.19 19.96 9.31
CA VAL A 285 12.53 18.76 10.08
C VAL A 285 13.98 18.36 9.82
N GLU A 286 14.71 17.97 10.87
CA GLU A 286 16.05 17.43 10.76
C GLU A 286 16.04 15.91 10.53
N PRO A 287 17.11 15.30 9.99
CA PRO A 287 17.18 13.86 9.76
C PRO A 287 16.89 13.02 11.03
N SER A 288 17.35 13.47 12.19
CA SER A 288 17.12 12.84 13.50
C SER A 288 15.65 12.85 13.93
N HIS A 289 14.87 13.86 13.52
CA HIS A 289 13.45 13.95 13.85
C HIS A 289 12.64 12.91 13.09
N LYS A 290 13.01 12.61 11.84
CA LYS A 290 12.31 11.59 11.04
C LYS A 290 12.31 10.23 11.74
N SER A 291 13.47 9.79 12.23
CA SER A 291 13.58 8.51 12.96
C SER A 291 12.92 8.56 14.35
N LYS A 292 12.97 9.69 15.07
CA LYS A 292 12.23 9.87 16.34
C LYS A 292 10.72 9.80 16.15
N ILE A 293 10.18 10.41 15.09
CA ILE A 293 8.75 10.37 14.78
C ILE A 293 8.32 8.92 14.56
N VAL A 294 9.07 8.16 13.75
CA VAL A 294 8.81 6.72 13.53
C VAL A 294 8.82 5.95 14.84
N GLU A 295 9.81 6.18 15.71
CA GLU A 295 9.89 5.53 17.02
C GLU A 295 8.69 5.82 17.93
N PHE A 296 8.20 7.06 17.94
CA PHE A 296 7.00 7.39 18.70
C PHE A 296 5.74 6.73 18.11
N LEU A 297 5.61 6.65 16.78
CA LEU A 297 4.49 5.97 16.14
C LEU A 297 4.49 4.46 16.45
N GLN A 298 5.67 3.84 16.40
CA GLN A 298 5.86 2.43 16.78
C GLN A 298 5.49 2.18 18.25
N SER A 299 5.72 3.14 19.14
CA SER A 299 5.32 3.03 20.54
C SER A 299 3.81 2.98 20.77
N PHE A 300 2.99 3.27 19.76
CA PHE A 300 1.53 3.11 19.76
C PHE A 300 1.07 1.83 19.04
N ASP A 301 2.01 0.92 18.70
CA ASP A 301 1.76 -0.25 17.86
C ASP A 301 1.22 0.10 16.45
N GLU A 302 1.48 1.33 15.96
CA GLU A 302 1.15 1.75 14.59
C GLU A 302 2.19 1.23 13.60
N ILE A 303 1.75 0.45 12.61
CA ILE A 303 2.58 0.04 11.47
C ILE A 303 2.82 1.26 10.58
N THR A 304 4.06 1.73 10.55
CA THR A 304 4.43 3.00 9.92
C THR A 304 5.14 2.77 8.60
N ALA A 305 4.69 3.48 7.56
CA ALA A 305 5.42 3.58 6.29
C ALA A 305 6.10 4.95 6.19
N MET A 306 7.41 4.97 5.90
CA MET A 306 8.21 6.20 5.79
C MET A 306 8.75 6.33 4.37
N THR A 307 8.63 7.52 3.78
CA THR A 307 9.16 7.80 2.43
C THR A 307 10.42 8.66 2.48
N GLY A 308 11.40 8.39 1.60
CA GLY A 308 12.63 9.18 1.51
C GLY A 308 13.41 8.98 0.22
N ASP A 309 14.28 9.93 -0.12
CA ASP A 309 15.09 9.92 -1.34
C ASP A 309 16.59 10.10 -1.07
N GLY A 310 16.92 10.78 0.03
CA GLY A 310 18.29 11.10 0.41
C GLY A 310 18.95 10.13 1.39
N VAL A 311 20.27 10.22 1.50
CA VAL A 311 21.07 9.51 2.52
C VAL A 311 20.63 9.86 3.94
N ASN A 312 20.15 11.09 4.13
CA ASN A 312 19.63 11.57 5.40
C ASN A 312 18.39 10.81 5.88
N ASP A 313 17.67 10.16 4.99
CA ASP A 313 16.43 9.46 5.31
C ASP A 313 16.65 7.98 5.62
N ALA A 314 17.84 7.44 5.29
CA ALA A 314 18.17 6.04 5.48
C ALA A 314 17.94 5.54 6.92
N PRO A 315 18.27 6.28 7.99
CA PRO A 315 17.98 5.83 9.36
C PRO A 315 16.48 5.72 9.66
N ALA A 316 15.66 6.61 9.09
CA ALA A 316 14.21 6.60 9.30
C ALA A 316 13.52 5.53 8.44
N LEU A 317 13.97 5.36 7.19
CA LEU A 317 13.52 4.30 6.29
C LEU A 317 13.72 2.93 6.92
N LYS A 318 14.93 2.64 7.40
CA LYS A 318 15.27 1.37 8.04
C LYS A 318 14.55 1.15 9.38
N LYS A 319 14.14 2.22 10.07
CA LYS A 319 13.46 2.11 11.36
C LYS A 319 11.98 1.82 11.20
N ALA A 320 11.36 2.32 10.13
CA ALA A 320 9.95 2.08 9.84
C ALA A 320 9.69 0.61 9.49
N GLU A 321 8.48 0.11 9.71
CA GLU A 321 8.11 -1.24 9.27
C GLU A 321 8.16 -1.38 7.75
N ILE A 322 7.89 -0.28 7.03
CA ILE A 322 7.98 -0.21 5.58
C ILE A 322 8.70 1.10 5.19
N GLY A 323 9.98 1.02 4.92
CA GLY A 323 10.75 2.06 4.24
C GLY A 323 10.41 2.08 2.75
N ILE A 324 10.09 3.26 2.22
CA ILE A 324 9.74 3.47 0.81
C ILE A 324 10.73 4.49 0.21
N ALA A 325 11.58 4.04 -0.72
CA ALA A 325 12.50 4.92 -1.42
C ALA A 325 11.95 5.42 -2.76
N MET A 326 12.36 6.63 -3.13
CA MET A 326 12.09 7.19 -4.46
C MET A 326 12.97 6.53 -5.53
N GLY A 327 12.43 6.31 -6.73
CA GLY A 327 13.12 5.80 -7.91
C GLY A 327 14.19 6.76 -8.40
N SER A 328 13.98 8.07 -8.30
CA SER A 328 15.03 9.08 -8.51
C SER A 328 15.98 9.24 -7.32
N GLY A 329 15.72 8.56 -6.21
CA GLY A 329 16.47 8.66 -4.96
C GLY A 329 17.87 8.07 -5.03
N THR A 330 18.68 8.40 -4.03
CA THR A 330 20.04 7.89 -3.85
C THR A 330 20.06 6.38 -3.68
N ALA A 331 21.14 5.72 -4.11
CA ALA A 331 21.30 4.28 -3.94
C ALA A 331 21.22 3.85 -2.46
N VAL A 332 21.71 4.69 -1.55
CA VAL A 332 21.66 4.44 -0.10
C VAL A 332 20.22 4.38 0.41
N ALA A 333 19.36 5.32 -0.02
CA ALA A 333 17.94 5.30 0.35
C ALA A 333 17.25 4.02 -0.15
N LYS A 334 17.50 3.63 -1.41
CA LYS A 334 16.93 2.40 -2.01
C LYS A 334 17.39 1.12 -1.31
N THR A 335 18.64 1.06 -0.87
CA THR A 335 19.16 -0.10 -0.11
C THR A 335 18.64 -0.16 1.32
N ALA A 336 18.15 0.96 1.86
CA ALA A 336 17.62 1.05 3.22
C ALA A 336 16.08 0.89 3.28
N SER A 337 15.42 0.66 2.14
CA SER A 337 13.96 0.58 1.99
C SER A 337 13.52 -0.81 1.54
N GLU A 338 12.36 -1.26 2.02
CA GLU A 338 11.68 -2.49 1.59
C GLU A 338 10.99 -2.33 0.22
N MET A 339 10.60 -1.10 -0.15
CA MET A 339 9.91 -0.80 -1.41
C MET A 339 10.54 0.39 -2.13
N VAL A 340 10.62 0.35 -3.46
CA VAL A 340 11.11 1.45 -4.29
C VAL A 340 10.05 1.86 -5.31
N LEU A 341 9.70 3.15 -5.33
CA LEU A 341 8.75 3.72 -6.28
C LEU A 341 9.45 4.09 -7.58
N ALA A 342 9.37 3.23 -8.60
CA ALA A 342 10.04 3.47 -9.88
C ALA A 342 9.60 4.76 -10.60
N ASP A 343 8.39 5.24 -10.31
CA ASP A 343 7.74 6.40 -10.94
C ASP A 343 7.69 7.66 -10.05
N ASP A 344 8.25 7.59 -8.84
CA ASP A 344 8.23 8.65 -7.84
C ASP A 344 6.81 9.15 -7.49
N ASN A 345 5.81 8.24 -7.54
CA ASN A 345 4.40 8.58 -7.35
C ASN A 345 3.80 8.07 -6.04
N PHE A 346 3.15 8.97 -5.30
CA PHE A 346 2.47 8.62 -4.05
C PHE A 346 1.26 7.70 -4.27
N SER A 347 0.58 7.78 -5.43
CA SER A 347 -0.56 6.90 -5.73
C SER A 347 -0.17 5.43 -5.75
N THR A 348 1.07 5.13 -6.12
CA THR A 348 1.62 3.77 -6.18
C THR A 348 1.73 3.15 -4.78
N ILE A 349 1.94 3.97 -3.74
CA ILE A 349 1.90 3.51 -2.34
C ILE A 349 0.48 3.05 -1.99
N VAL A 350 -0.55 3.80 -2.38
CA VAL A 350 -1.95 3.44 -2.10
C VAL A 350 -2.33 2.14 -2.81
N ALA A 351 -1.94 1.98 -4.07
CA ALA A 351 -2.12 0.74 -4.82
C ALA A 351 -1.40 -0.44 -4.15
N ALA A 352 -0.18 -0.25 -3.67
CA ALA A 352 0.56 -1.30 -2.96
C ALA A 352 -0.08 -1.69 -1.62
N VAL A 353 -0.70 -0.73 -0.91
CA VAL A 353 -1.46 -1.03 0.30
C VAL A 353 -2.74 -1.82 0.00
N GLU A 354 -3.46 -1.45 -1.06
CA GLU A 354 -4.64 -2.20 -1.53
C GLU A 354 -4.27 -3.65 -1.87
N GLU A 355 -3.21 -3.83 -2.66
CA GLU A 355 -2.68 -5.14 -3.03
C GLU A 355 -2.20 -5.93 -1.80
N GLY A 356 -1.51 -5.29 -0.86
CA GLY A 356 -1.05 -5.92 0.38
C GLY A 356 -2.21 -6.43 1.25
N ARG A 357 -3.34 -5.70 1.28
CA ARG A 357 -4.56 -6.15 1.98
C ARG A 357 -5.20 -7.34 1.27
N ALA A 358 -5.24 -7.33 -0.06
CA ALA A 358 -5.76 -8.44 -0.86
C ALA A 358 -4.94 -9.72 -0.65
N ILE A 359 -3.60 -9.63 -0.77
CA ILE A 359 -2.68 -10.74 -0.52
C ILE A 359 -2.87 -11.29 0.90
N TYR A 360 -2.97 -10.42 1.91
CA TYR A 360 -3.16 -10.87 3.29
C TYR A 360 -4.47 -11.66 3.48
N ASN A 361 -5.58 -11.21 2.89
CA ASN A 361 -6.85 -11.93 2.97
C ASN A 361 -6.74 -13.31 2.32
N ASN A 362 -6.12 -13.38 1.14
CA ASN A 362 -5.89 -14.64 0.42
C ASN A 362 -4.97 -15.58 1.25
N MET A 363 -3.93 -15.02 1.87
CA MET A 363 -3.05 -15.75 2.79
C MET A 363 -3.78 -16.32 3.99
N LYS A 364 -4.59 -15.50 4.66
CA LYS A 364 -5.41 -15.94 5.80
C LYS A 364 -6.27 -17.13 5.39
N GLN A 365 -6.84 -17.08 4.19
CA GLN A 365 -7.75 -18.07 3.66
C GLN A 365 -7.08 -19.42 3.37
N PHE A 366 -5.95 -19.45 2.66
CA PHE A 366 -5.27 -20.73 2.39
C PHE A 366 -4.59 -21.32 3.63
N ILE A 367 -4.10 -20.49 4.57
CA ILE A 367 -3.56 -20.99 5.84
C ILE A 367 -4.64 -21.70 6.64
N ARG A 368 -5.85 -21.13 6.68
CA ARG A 368 -7.00 -21.76 7.35
C ARG A 368 -7.41 -23.07 6.68
N TYR A 369 -7.41 -23.11 5.36
CA TYR A 369 -7.68 -24.34 4.59
C TYR A 369 -6.70 -25.46 4.96
N LEU A 370 -5.39 -25.19 4.92
CA LEU A 370 -4.36 -26.18 5.28
C LEU A 370 -4.44 -26.62 6.75
N ILE A 371 -4.70 -25.69 7.68
CA ILE A 371 -4.89 -26.05 9.10
C ILE A 371 -6.15 -26.90 9.28
N SER A 372 -7.23 -26.61 8.57
CA SER A 372 -8.48 -27.38 8.63
C SER A 372 -8.26 -28.82 8.18
N SER A 373 -7.50 -29.04 7.10
CA SER A 373 -7.11 -30.37 6.61
C SER A 373 -6.34 -31.14 7.69
N ASN A 374 -5.29 -30.53 8.25
CA ASN A 374 -4.48 -31.15 9.32
C ASN A 374 -5.29 -31.51 10.57
N VAL A 375 -6.29 -30.70 10.95
CA VAL A 375 -7.18 -31.05 12.08
C VAL A 375 -7.95 -32.33 11.75
N GLY A 376 -8.44 -32.48 10.52
CA GLY A 376 -9.11 -33.69 10.05
C GLY A 376 -8.22 -34.93 10.06
N GLU A 377 -6.99 -34.80 9.59
CA GLU A 377 -6.00 -35.89 9.61
C GLU A 377 -5.69 -36.35 11.05
N VAL A 378 -5.51 -35.41 11.98
CA VAL A 378 -5.29 -35.72 13.40
C VAL A 378 -6.50 -36.43 14.01
N VAL A 379 -7.72 -35.97 13.72
CA VAL A 379 -8.94 -36.63 14.19
C VAL A 379 -9.06 -38.05 13.60
N CYS A 380 -8.70 -38.25 12.33
CA CYS A 380 -8.70 -39.57 11.69
C CYS A 380 -7.78 -40.55 12.43
N ILE A 381 -6.52 -40.15 12.65
CA ILE A 381 -5.53 -40.97 13.37
C ILE A 381 -6.01 -41.25 14.80
N PHE A 382 -6.51 -40.22 15.50
CA PHE A 382 -7.01 -40.35 16.87
C PHE A 382 -8.21 -41.32 16.96
N LEU A 383 -9.21 -41.18 16.08
CA LEU A 383 -10.38 -42.05 16.07
C LEU A 383 -10.03 -43.50 15.74
N THR A 384 -9.15 -43.70 14.74
CA THR A 384 -8.69 -45.04 14.36
C THR A 384 -7.99 -45.72 15.54
N ALA A 385 -7.07 -45.02 16.20
CA ALA A 385 -6.34 -45.54 17.35
C ALA A 385 -7.23 -45.75 18.58
N ALA A 386 -8.13 -44.80 18.87
CA ALA A 386 -9.03 -44.87 20.03
C ALA A 386 -10.06 -46.00 19.92
N LEU A 387 -10.53 -46.29 18.71
CA LEU A 387 -11.45 -47.40 18.42
C LEU A 387 -10.73 -48.74 18.22
N GLY A 388 -9.40 -48.75 18.17
CA GLY A 388 -8.60 -49.96 17.92
C GLY A 388 -8.76 -50.49 16.50
N PHE A 389 -9.06 -49.64 15.52
CA PHE A 389 -9.21 -50.03 14.12
C PHE A 389 -7.85 -50.15 13.41
N PRO A 390 -7.76 -50.92 12.31
CA PRO A 390 -6.61 -50.88 11.41
C PRO A 390 -6.35 -49.46 10.89
N GLU A 391 -5.08 -49.13 10.64
CA GLU A 391 -4.67 -47.80 10.19
C GLU A 391 -5.43 -47.38 8.92
N ALA A 392 -6.23 -46.32 9.01
CA ALA A 392 -6.98 -45.80 7.87
C ALA A 392 -6.09 -45.03 6.88
N LEU A 393 -5.03 -44.38 7.36
CA LEU A 393 -4.11 -43.59 6.55
C LEU A 393 -2.69 -43.75 7.09
N ILE A 394 -1.72 -43.90 6.18
CA ILE A 394 -0.30 -44.01 6.53
C ILE A 394 0.46 -42.68 6.29
N PRO A 395 1.62 -42.46 6.94
CA PRO A 395 2.35 -41.20 6.82
C PRO A 395 2.74 -40.80 5.39
N VAL A 396 3.07 -41.78 4.53
CA VAL A 396 3.46 -41.49 3.12
C VAL A 396 2.29 -40.89 2.34
N GLN A 397 1.06 -41.34 2.60
CA GLN A 397 -0.15 -40.80 1.97
C GLN A 397 -0.41 -39.37 2.47
N LEU A 398 -0.34 -39.13 3.79
CA LEU A 398 -0.56 -37.81 4.39
C LEU A 398 0.46 -36.77 3.91
N LEU A 399 1.73 -37.17 3.73
CA LEU A 399 2.76 -36.30 3.16
C LEU A 399 2.43 -35.87 1.72
N TRP A 400 1.89 -36.79 0.91
CA TRP A 400 1.47 -36.47 -0.46
C TRP A 400 0.22 -35.59 -0.49
N VAL A 401 -0.74 -35.83 0.40
CA VAL A 401 -1.93 -34.99 0.52
C VAL A 401 -1.52 -33.56 0.88
N ASN A 402 -0.80 -33.38 1.98
CA ASN A 402 -0.42 -32.05 2.47
C ASN A 402 0.50 -31.27 1.53
N LEU A 403 1.41 -31.95 0.82
CA LEU A 403 2.38 -31.27 -0.04
C LEU A 403 1.84 -31.01 -1.45
N VAL A 404 1.18 -32.00 -2.05
CA VAL A 404 0.80 -31.96 -3.47
C VAL A 404 -0.68 -31.73 -3.63
N THR A 405 -1.49 -32.59 -3.01
CA THR A 405 -2.94 -32.58 -3.23
C THR A 405 -3.58 -31.28 -2.74
N ASP A 406 -3.24 -30.85 -1.53
CA ASP A 406 -3.73 -29.63 -0.90
C ASP A 406 -2.86 -28.41 -1.27
N GLY A 407 -1.57 -28.63 -1.55
CA GLY A 407 -0.64 -27.57 -1.94
C GLY A 407 -1.06 -26.82 -3.21
N LEU A 408 -1.61 -27.54 -4.19
CA LEU A 408 -2.08 -26.95 -5.45
C LEU A 408 -3.31 -26.02 -5.23
N PRO A 409 -4.44 -26.47 -4.63
CA PRO A 409 -5.55 -25.59 -4.28
C PRO A 409 -5.16 -24.46 -3.32
N ALA A 410 -4.31 -24.72 -2.32
CA ALA A 410 -3.84 -23.68 -1.40
C ALA A 410 -3.12 -22.55 -2.12
N THR A 411 -2.27 -22.89 -3.10
CA THR A 411 -1.60 -21.89 -3.95
C THR A 411 -2.62 -21.15 -4.82
N ALA A 412 -3.61 -21.86 -5.36
CA ALA A 412 -4.64 -21.25 -6.19
C ALA A 412 -5.55 -20.27 -5.44
N LEU A 413 -5.82 -20.51 -4.15
CA LEU A 413 -6.51 -19.57 -3.24
C LEU A 413 -5.73 -18.25 -3.07
N GLY A 414 -4.41 -18.26 -3.31
CA GLY A 414 -3.59 -17.04 -3.40
C GLY A 414 -4.05 -16.07 -4.49
N PHE A 415 -4.73 -16.57 -5.52
CA PHE A 415 -5.26 -15.80 -6.66
C PHE A 415 -6.76 -15.50 -6.54
N ASN A 416 -7.34 -15.59 -5.34
CA ASN A 416 -8.72 -15.16 -5.12
C ASN A 416 -8.89 -13.66 -5.45
N PRO A 417 -10.03 -13.26 -6.05
CA PRO A 417 -10.31 -11.85 -6.31
C PRO A 417 -10.40 -11.06 -4.99
N PRO A 418 -9.90 -9.82 -4.95
CA PRO A 418 -9.99 -8.98 -3.76
C PRO A 418 -11.43 -8.57 -3.47
N ASP A 419 -11.74 -8.37 -2.18
CA ASP A 419 -13.03 -7.82 -1.77
C ASP A 419 -13.22 -6.39 -2.31
N LEU A 420 -14.42 -6.07 -2.81
CA LEU A 420 -14.76 -4.72 -3.32
C LEU A 420 -14.67 -3.62 -2.25
N ASP A 421 -14.75 -3.99 -0.97
CA ASP A 421 -14.72 -3.08 0.17
C ASP A 421 -13.36 -3.05 0.90
N ILE A 422 -12.30 -3.60 0.30
CA ILE A 422 -10.98 -3.75 0.94
C ILE A 422 -10.38 -2.40 1.40
N MET A 423 -10.64 -1.33 0.64
CA MET A 423 -10.22 0.05 0.94
C MET A 423 -11.22 0.83 1.81
N ASN A 424 -12.35 0.24 2.19
CA ASN A 424 -13.31 0.83 3.13
C ASN A 424 -13.16 0.33 4.57
N LYS A 425 -12.35 -0.73 4.76
CA LYS A 425 -12.01 -1.28 6.09
C LYS A 425 -10.83 -0.50 6.71
N PRO A 426 -10.79 -0.31 8.04
CA PRO A 426 -9.61 0.23 8.70
C PRO A 426 -8.42 -0.74 8.61
N PRO A 427 -7.17 -0.28 8.86
CA PRO A 427 -6.03 -1.18 8.94
C PRO A 427 -6.25 -2.27 10.01
N ARG A 428 -5.85 -3.51 9.70
CA ARG A 428 -6.00 -4.62 10.65
C ARG A 428 -5.17 -4.36 11.90
N ASN A 429 -5.63 -4.87 13.04
CA ASN A 429 -4.81 -4.87 14.25
C ASN A 429 -3.67 -5.90 14.08
N PRO A 430 -2.39 -5.52 14.29
CA PRO A 430 -1.27 -6.46 14.23
C PRO A 430 -1.43 -7.66 15.17
N LYS A 431 -2.13 -7.47 16.29
CA LYS A 431 -2.41 -8.49 17.32
C LYS A 431 -3.62 -9.37 17.01
N GLU A 432 -4.28 -9.18 15.86
CA GLU A 432 -5.40 -10.03 15.44
C GLU A 432 -4.91 -11.47 15.16
N PRO A 433 -5.48 -12.50 15.81
CA PRO A 433 -5.13 -13.89 15.53
C PRO A 433 -5.74 -14.35 14.19
N LEU A 434 -5.08 -15.32 13.53
CA LEU A 434 -5.56 -15.89 12.26
C LEU A 434 -6.90 -16.65 12.41
N ILE A 435 -7.08 -17.31 13.56
CA ILE A 435 -8.26 -18.12 13.92
C ILE A 435 -8.74 -17.69 15.30
N SER A 436 -10.02 -17.32 15.44
CA SER A 436 -10.61 -16.93 16.73
C SER A 436 -12.08 -17.32 16.85
N GLY A 437 -12.54 -17.56 18.08
CA GLY A 437 -13.95 -17.71 18.47
C GLY A 437 -14.73 -18.67 17.56
N TRP A 438 -15.68 -18.11 16.79
CA TRP A 438 -16.52 -18.86 15.86
C TRP A 438 -15.74 -19.59 14.78
N LEU A 439 -14.69 -18.97 14.25
CA LEU A 439 -13.91 -19.55 13.17
C LEU A 439 -13.14 -20.80 13.63
N PHE A 440 -12.68 -20.79 14.89
CA PHE A 440 -12.09 -21.97 15.52
C PHE A 440 -13.09 -23.13 15.58
N PHE A 441 -14.31 -22.87 16.06
CA PHE A 441 -15.37 -23.87 16.13
C PHE A 441 -15.72 -24.42 14.74
N ARG A 442 -15.81 -23.55 13.73
CA ARG A 442 -16.13 -23.94 12.35
C ARG A 442 -15.11 -24.93 11.79
N TYR A 443 -13.81 -24.62 11.85
CA TYR A 443 -12.79 -25.54 11.34
C TYR A 443 -12.63 -26.78 12.21
N LEU A 444 -12.91 -26.69 13.51
CA LEU A 444 -12.99 -27.87 14.36
C LEU A 444 -14.14 -28.80 13.92
N ALA A 445 -15.32 -28.27 13.62
CA ALA A 445 -16.46 -29.05 13.14
C ALA A 445 -16.18 -29.71 11.78
N ILE A 446 -15.56 -28.98 10.85
CA ILE A 446 -15.15 -29.51 9.53
C ILE A 446 -14.07 -30.58 9.71
N GLY A 447 -13.04 -30.33 10.51
CA GLY A 447 -11.99 -31.32 10.78
C GLY A 447 -12.54 -32.57 11.46
N CYS A 448 -13.44 -32.44 12.43
CA CYS A 448 -14.13 -33.59 13.02
C CYS A 448 -14.94 -34.38 11.99
N TYR A 449 -15.60 -33.69 11.06
CA TYR A 449 -16.31 -34.33 9.95
C TYR A 449 -15.35 -35.10 9.03
N VAL A 450 -14.24 -34.47 8.61
CA VAL A 450 -13.20 -35.11 7.78
C VAL A 450 -12.69 -36.39 8.45
N GLY A 451 -12.27 -36.29 9.72
CA GLY A 451 -11.70 -37.43 10.43
C GLY A 451 -12.70 -38.56 10.68
N ALA A 452 -13.98 -38.25 10.94
CA ALA A 452 -15.02 -39.26 11.04
C ALA A 452 -15.36 -39.88 9.68
N ALA A 453 -15.34 -39.09 8.60
CA ALA A 453 -15.64 -39.54 7.25
C ALA A 453 -14.55 -40.48 6.71
N THR A 454 -13.27 -40.19 6.93
CA THR A 454 -12.16 -41.05 6.50
C THR A 454 -12.18 -42.39 7.22
N VAL A 455 -12.31 -42.39 8.55
CA VAL A 455 -12.41 -43.62 9.36
C VAL A 455 -13.69 -44.38 9.03
N GLY A 456 -14.81 -43.67 8.88
CA GLY A 456 -16.08 -44.27 8.48
C GLY A 456 -16.03 -44.93 7.10
N ALA A 457 -15.30 -44.36 6.15
CA ALA A 457 -15.14 -44.93 4.81
C ALA A 457 -14.25 -46.19 4.81
N ALA A 458 -13.18 -46.20 5.60
CA ALA A 458 -12.38 -47.40 5.82
C ALA A 458 -13.19 -48.50 6.51
N ALA A 459 -13.90 -48.16 7.59
CA ALA A 459 -14.76 -49.10 8.33
C ALA A 459 -15.92 -49.63 7.48
N TRP A 460 -16.50 -48.79 6.61
CA TRP A 460 -17.56 -49.20 5.68
C TRP A 460 -17.09 -50.32 4.76
N TRP A 461 -15.84 -50.29 4.28
CA TRP A 461 -15.29 -51.36 3.45
C TRP A 461 -15.21 -52.70 4.20
N PHE A 462 -14.87 -52.67 5.49
CA PHE A 462 -14.81 -53.87 6.33
C PHE A 462 -16.18 -54.45 6.67
N ILE A 463 -17.15 -53.60 6.99
CA ILE A 463 -18.43 -54.00 7.60
C ILE A 463 -19.54 -54.18 6.55
N ALA A 464 -19.68 -53.23 5.63
CA ALA A 464 -20.90 -53.08 4.83
C ALA A 464 -20.67 -53.18 3.30
N ALA A 465 -19.44 -53.15 2.82
CA ALA A 465 -19.19 -53.22 1.38
C ALA A 465 -19.53 -54.61 0.80
N ASP A 466 -20.18 -54.62 -0.38
CA ASP A 466 -20.60 -55.86 -1.06
C ASP A 466 -19.44 -56.75 -1.51
N GLY A 467 -18.27 -56.17 -1.75
CA GLY A 467 -17.02 -56.90 -2.04
C GLY A 467 -16.07 -57.00 -0.85
N GLY A 468 -16.50 -56.60 0.34
CA GLY A 468 -15.70 -56.64 1.57
C GLY A 468 -15.90 -57.91 2.40
N PRO A 469 -15.10 -58.10 3.47
CA PRO A 469 -15.16 -59.30 4.31
C PRO A 469 -16.39 -59.38 5.24
N ARG A 470 -17.18 -58.30 5.35
CA ARG A 470 -18.39 -58.20 6.20
C ARG A 470 -18.13 -58.62 7.65
N VAL A 471 -17.05 -58.08 8.23
CA VAL A 471 -16.69 -58.33 9.63
C VAL A 471 -17.56 -57.50 10.57
N THR A 472 -17.73 -57.97 11.80
CA THR A 472 -18.43 -57.22 12.85
C THR A 472 -17.56 -56.11 13.42
N PHE A 473 -18.17 -55.10 14.04
CA PHE A 473 -17.47 -54.01 14.72
C PHE A 473 -16.51 -54.51 15.81
N TYR A 474 -16.89 -55.58 16.52
CA TYR A 474 -16.04 -56.20 17.54
C TYR A 474 -14.77 -56.81 16.94
N GLN A 475 -14.90 -57.57 15.84
CA GLN A 475 -13.76 -58.13 15.12
C GLN A 475 -12.84 -57.04 14.56
N LEU A 476 -13.40 -55.93 14.05
CA LEU A 476 -12.62 -54.81 13.52
C LEU A 476 -11.79 -54.09 14.61
N SER A 477 -12.37 -53.85 15.79
CA SER A 477 -11.69 -53.19 16.92
C SER A 477 -10.65 -54.08 17.63
N HIS A 478 -10.77 -55.40 17.47
CA HIS A 478 -9.88 -56.39 18.10
C HIS A 478 -8.99 -57.11 17.08
N PHE A 479 -8.74 -56.50 15.92
CA PHE A 479 -8.01 -57.13 14.80
C PHE A 479 -6.63 -57.68 15.18
N LEU A 480 -5.93 -57.06 16.15
CA LEU A 480 -4.64 -57.54 16.68
C LEU A 480 -4.71 -58.93 17.33
N GLN A 481 -5.91 -59.39 17.70
CA GLN A 481 -6.16 -60.71 18.27
C GLN A 481 -6.51 -61.76 17.21
N CYS A 482 -6.49 -61.38 15.93
CA CYS A 482 -6.73 -62.30 14.82
C CYS A 482 -5.59 -63.33 14.73
N LYS A 483 -5.90 -64.56 15.12
CA LYS A 483 -5.05 -65.75 15.02
C LYS A 483 -5.93 -66.91 14.59
N GLU A 484 -5.38 -67.90 13.89
CA GLU A 484 -6.12 -69.08 13.43
C GLU A 484 -6.84 -69.82 14.57
N ASP A 485 -6.32 -69.73 15.80
CA ASP A 485 -6.87 -70.38 16.99
C ASP A 485 -7.99 -69.60 17.71
N ASN A 486 -8.30 -68.36 17.30
CA ASN A 486 -9.27 -67.52 17.99
C ASN A 486 -10.71 -67.77 17.45
N PRO A 487 -11.66 -68.28 18.26
CA PRO A 487 -13.01 -68.60 17.80
C PRO A 487 -13.78 -67.36 17.30
N ASP A 488 -13.45 -66.17 17.82
CA ASP A 488 -14.10 -64.91 17.47
C ASP A 488 -13.81 -64.46 16.02
N PHE A 489 -12.79 -65.03 15.37
CA PHE A 489 -12.38 -64.72 13.98
C PHE A 489 -12.59 -65.91 13.03
N SER A 490 -13.46 -66.85 13.40
CA SER A 490 -13.76 -68.03 12.56
C SER A 490 -14.36 -67.62 11.20
N GLY A 491 -13.66 -67.98 10.11
CA GLY A 491 -14.08 -67.68 8.74
C GLY A 491 -13.56 -66.37 8.14
N VAL A 492 -12.67 -65.65 8.84
CA VAL A 492 -12.02 -64.42 8.35
C VAL A 492 -10.52 -64.67 8.15
N ASP A 493 -9.98 -64.34 6.98
CA ASP A 493 -8.53 -64.34 6.75
C ASP A 493 -7.89 -63.11 7.38
N CYS A 494 -6.95 -63.29 8.32
CA CYS A 494 -6.29 -62.20 9.03
C CYS A 494 -5.50 -61.25 8.10
N GLY A 495 -5.07 -61.71 6.92
CA GLY A 495 -4.41 -60.85 5.93
C GLY A 495 -5.32 -59.73 5.38
N ILE A 496 -6.63 -59.81 5.58
CA ILE A 496 -7.59 -58.80 5.10
C ILE A 496 -7.46 -57.45 5.83
N PHE A 497 -6.98 -57.45 7.08
CA PHE A 497 -6.83 -56.22 7.87
C PHE A 497 -5.65 -55.36 7.41
N GLU A 498 -4.73 -55.92 6.63
CA GLU A 498 -3.62 -55.21 5.97
C GLU A 498 -3.93 -54.86 4.50
N SER A 499 -5.20 -54.99 4.09
CA SER A 499 -5.61 -54.72 2.71
C SER A 499 -5.45 -53.24 2.33
N PRO A 500 -5.03 -52.93 1.09
CA PRO A 500 -4.91 -51.54 0.59
C PRO A 500 -6.26 -50.86 0.28
N TYR A 501 -7.35 -51.63 0.13
CA TYR A 501 -8.69 -51.07 -0.18
C TYR A 501 -9.24 -50.08 0.86
N PRO A 502 -9.28 -50.39 2.17
CA PRO A 502 -9.78 -49.46 3.19
C PRO A 502 -8.94 -48.18 3.27
N MET A 503 -7.62 -48.29 3.11
CA MET A 503 -6.72 -47.12 3.05
C MET A 503 -7.01 -46.25 1.83
N THR A 504 -7.29 -46.88 0.68
CA THR A 504 -7.68 -46.17 -0.54
C THR A 504 -9.03 -45.45 -0.39
N MET A 505 -10.00 -46.08 0.28
CA MET A 505 -11.30 -45.45 0.59
C MET A 505 -11.12 -44.22 1.47
N ALA A 506 -10.36 -44.34 2.57
CA ALA A 506 -10.06 -43.22 3.46
C ALA A 506 -9.32 -42.10 2.73
N LEU A 507 -8.28 -42.42 1.95
CA LEU A 507 -7.50 -41.45 1.19
C LEU A 507 -8.38 -40.73 0.15
N SER A 508 -9.20 -41.47 -0.60
CA SER A 508 -10.06 -40.88 -1.63
C SER A 508 -11.14 -39.98 -1.02
N VAL A 509 -11.63 -40.31 0.18
CA VAL A 509 -12.54 -39.45 0.94
C VAL A 509 -11.86 -38.18 1.41
N LEU A 510 -10.64 -38.29 1.96
CA LEU A 510 -9.84 -37.14 2.38
C LEU A 510 -9.62 -36.19 1.19
N VAL A 511 -9.09 -36.68 0.08
CA VAL A 511 -8.83 -35.89 -1.14
C VAL A 511 -10.12 -35.22 -1.64
N THR A 512 -11.22 -35.96 -1.72
CA THR A 512 -12.50 -35.42 -2.22
C THR A 512 -13.07 -34.35 -1.28
N ILE A 513 -12.98 -34.56 0.04
CA ILE A 513 -13.41 -33.55 1.02
C ILE A 513 -12.54 -32.31 0.90
N GLU A 514 -11.23 -32.44 0.79
CA GLU A 514 -10.34 -31.28 0.70
C GLU A 514 -10.54 -30.48 -0.58
N MET A 515 -10.86 -31.11 -1.71
CA MET A 515 -11.25 -30.38 -2.93
C MET A 515 -12.55 -29.58 -2.71
N CYS A 516 -13.52 -30.15 -1.98
CA CYS A 516 -14.75 -29.45 -1.59
C CYS A 516 -14.48 -28.33 -0.58
N ASN A 517 -13.57 -28.56 0.38
CA ASN A 517 -13.18 -27.61 1.40
C ASN A 517 -12.39 -26.43 0.80
N ALA A 518 -11.62 -26.67 -0.26
CA ALA A 518 -10.95 -25.63 -1.04
C ALA A 518 -11.97 -24.70 -1.72
N LEU A 519 -13.08 -25.23 -2.26
CA LEU A 519 -14.18 -24.42 -2.77
C LEU A 519 -14.84 -23.59 -1.66
N ASN A 520 -15.15 -24.23 -0.53
CA ASN A 520 -15.67 -23.52 0.64
C ASN A 520 -14.72 -22.40 1.10
N SER A 521 -13.42 -22.59 0.87
CA SER A 521 -12.37 -21.62 1.17
C SER A 521 -12.24 -20.49 0.14
N LEU A 522 -13.08 -20.39 -0.91
CA LEU A 522 -13.11 -19.20 -1.78
C LEU A 522 -13.44 -17.91 -1.02
N SER A 523 -14.30 -18.01 0.00
CA SER A 523 -14.68 -16.87 0.83
C SER A 523 -14.84 -17.30 2.28
N GLU A 524 -14.44 -16.42 3.21
CA GLU A 524 -14.66 -16.64 4.64
C GLU A 524 -16.16 -16.74 4.94
N ASN A 525 -16.95 -15.72 4.60
CA ASN A 525 -18.36 -15.65 4.98
C ASN A 525 -19.33 -15.71 3.80
N GLN A 526 -18.91 -15.46 2.56
CA GLN A 526 -19.83 -15.52 1.42
C GLN A 526 -20.13 -16.98 1.03
N SER A 527 -21.40 -17.20 0.68
CA SER A 527 -21.88 -18.48 0.17
C SER A 527 -21.35 -18.72 -1.25
N LEU A 528 -21.11 -19.97 -1.63
CA LEU A 528 -20.79 -20.39 -2.99
C LEU A 528 -21.88 -19.98 -4.01
N MET A 529 -23.10 -19.72 -3.56
CA MET A 529 -24.17 -19.17 -4.40
C MET A 529 -23.94 -17.70 -4.77
N ARG A 530 -23.27 -16.94 -3.90
CA ARG A 530 -22.93 -15.53 -4.14
C ARG A 530 -21.57 -15.36 -4.80
N MET A 531 -20.61 -16.20 -4.42
CA MET A 531 -19.29 -16.27 -5.01
C MET A 531 -19.08 -17.65 -5.63
N PRO A 532 -19.46 -17.83 -6.90
CA PRO A 532 -19.38 -19.13 -7.55
C PRO A 532 -17.95 -19.67 -7.67
N PRO A 533 -17.78 -21.00 -7.77
CA PRO A 533 -16.47 -21.64 -7.95
C PRO A 533 -15.64 -21.12 -9.12
N TRP A 534 -16.29 -20.67 -10.20
CA TRP A 534 -15.62 -20.20 -11.42
C TRP A 534 -15.10 -18.76 -11.34
N GLU A 535 -15.35 -18.02 -10.24
CA GLU A 535 -14.72 -16.72 -10.01
C GLU A 535 -13.19 -16.85 -9.90
N ASN A 536 -12.69 -17.98 -9.40
CA ASN A 536 -11.28 -18.32 -9.43
C ASN A 536 -11.04 -19.52 -10.35
N ILE A 537 -10.77 -19.24 -11.63
CA ILE A 537 -10.46 -20.26 -12.65
C ILE A 537 -9.20 -21.06 -12.26
N TRP A 538 -8.23 -20.43 -11.58
CA TRP A 538 -7.02 -21.11 -11.12
C TRP A 538 -7.34 -22.17 -10.07
N LEU A 539 -8.30 -21.92 -9.17
CA LEU A 539 -8.73 -22.90 -8.18
C LEU A 539 -9.40 -24.10 -8.84
N VAL A 540 -10.28 -23.88 -9.81
CA VAL A 540 -10.92 -24.97 -10.55
C VAL A 540 -9.87 -25.80 -11.30
N GLY A 541 -8.90 -25.14 -11.95
CA GLY A 541 -7.78 -25.81 -12.61
C GLY A 541 -6.92 -26.62 -11.63
N ALA A 542 -6.63 -26.06 -10.45
CA ALA A 542 -5.86 -26.73 -9.40
C ALA A 542 -6.59 -27.96 -8.85
N ILE A 543 -7.90 -27.88 -8.60
CA ILE A 543 -8.71 -29.02 -8.17
C ILE A 543 -8.71 -30.13 -9.23
N CYS A 544 -8.90 -29.78 -10.50
CA CYS A 544 -8.83 -30.75 -11.60
C CYS A 544 -7.45 -31.42 -11.68
N LEU A 545 -6.38 -30.66 -11.47
CA LEU A 545 -5.02 -31.20 -11.45
C LEU A 545 -4.78 -32.10 -10.25
N SER A 546 -5.20 -31.70 -9.04
CA SER A 546 -5.10 -32.53 -7.82
C SER A 546 -5.86 -33.84 -7.97
N MET A 547 -7.09 -33.82 -8.49
CA MET A 547 -7.85 -35.04 -8.78
C MET A 547 -7.18 -35.91 -9.84
N SER A 548 -6.59 -35.30 -10.88
CA SER A 548 -5.84 -36.03 -11.91
C SER A 548 -4.59 -36.71 -11.33
N LEU A 549 -3.89 -36.04 -10.42
CA LEU A 549 -2.74 -36.60 -9.70
C LEU A 549 -3.15 -37.70 -8.72
N HIS A 550 -4.33 -37.59 -8.10
CA HIS A 550 -4.91 -38.67 -7.30
C HIS A 550 -5.20 -39.91 -8.15
N PHE A 551 -5.77 -39.74 -9.35
CA PHE A 551 -5.92 -40.85 -10.29
C PHE A 551 -4.57 -41.39 -10.78
N LEU A 552 -3.56 -40.54 -10.96
CA LEU A 552 -2.22 -40.97 -11.33
C LEU A 552 -1.63 -41.93 -10.30
N ILE A 553 -1.70 -41.61 -9.01
CA ILE A 553 -1.18 -42.49 -7.95
C ILE A 553 -1.97 -43.79 -7.81
N LEU A 554 -3.24 -43.83 -8.24
CA LEU A 554 -4.09 -45.02 -8.21
C LEU A 554 -3.86 -45.97 -9.39
N TYR A 555 -3.60 -45.45 -10.59
CA TYR A 555 -3.61 -46.24 -11.83
C TYR A 555 -2.23 -46.48 -12.45
N VAL A 556 -1.19 -45.71 -12.09
CA VAL A 556 0.13 -45.81 -12.73
C VAL A 556 1.14 -46.51 -11.84
N GLU A 557 1.52 -47.73 -12.22
CA GLU A 557 2.63 -48.45 -11.57
C GLU A 557 3.96 -47.68 -11.76
N PRO A 558 4.80 -47.52 -10.70
CA PRO A 558 4.80 -48.25 -9.42
C PRO A 558 4.11 -47.51 -8.25
N LEU A 559 3.37 -46.42 -8.49
CA LEU A 559 2.86 -45.53 -7.44
C LEU A 559 1.92 -46.23 -6.43
N PRO A 560 0.95 -47.08 -6.82
CA PRO A 560 0.05 -47.74 -5.87
C PRO A 560 0.78 -48.60 -4.84
N ILE A 561 1.94 -49.17 -5.21
CA ILE A 561 2.77 -49.99 -4.32
C ILE A 561 3.42 -49.12 -3.24
N ILE A 562 3.94 -47.95 -3.62
CA ILE A 562 4.61 -47.01 -2.71
C ILE A 562 3.59 -46.43 -1.70
N PHE A 563 2.39 -46.12 -2.18
CA PHE A 563 1.33 -45.53 -1.36
C PHE A 563 0.43 -46.56 -0.66
N GLN A 564 0.63 -47.86 -0.88
CA GLN A 564 -0.23 -48.94 -0.37
C GLN A 564 -1.73 -48.73 -0.69
N ILE A 565 -2.03 -48.42 -1.96
CA ILE A 565 -3.39 -48.15 -2.46
C ILE A 565 -3.73 -49.03 -3.66
N THR A 566 -5.02 -49.16 -3.96
CA THR A 566 -5.55 -49.93 -5.10
C THR A 566 -6.62 -49.15 -5.85
N PRO A 567 -6.83 -49.40 -7.15
CA PRO A 567 -7.94 -48.77 -7.89
C PRO A 567 -9.31 -49.07 -7.27
N LEU A 568 -10.18 -48.04 -7.21
CA LEU A 568 -11.56 -48.17 -6.73
C LEU A 568 -12.55 -48.43 -7.89
N ASN A 569 -13.57 -49.23 -7.61
CA ASN A 569 -14.70 -49.47 -8.50
C ASN A 569 -15.73 -48.32 -8.44
N VAL A 570 -16.66 -48.27 -9.41
CA VAL A 570 -17.69 -47.22 -9.49
C VAL A 570 -18.55 -47.15 -8.22
N THR A 571 -18.94 -48.29 -7.63
CA THR A 571 -19.73 -48.33 -6.38
C THR A 571 -18.96 -47.73 -5.20
N GLN A 572 -17.66 -47.98 -5.12
CA GLN A 572 -16.79 -47.42 -4.09
C GLN A 572 -16.63 -45.91 -4.29
N TRP A 573 -16.42 -45.43 -5.52
CA TRP A 573 -16.40 -44.01 -5.84
C TRP A 573 -17.72 -43.29 -5.54
N LEU A 574 -18.87 -43.92 -5.79
CA LEU A 574 -20.17 -43.38 -5.40
C LEU A 574 -20.27 -43.22 -3.88
N MET A 575 -19.76 -44.18 -3.11
CA MET A 575 -19.70 -44.08 -1.65
C MET A 575 -18.77 -42.94 -1.19
N VAL A 576 -17.60 -42.79 -1.83
CA VAL A 576 -16.68 -41.66 -1.59
C VAL A 576 -17.40 -40.32 -1.82
N LEU A 577 -18.11 -40.15 -2.94
CA LEU A 577 -18.86 -38.91 -3.21
C LEU A 577 -19.98 -38.67 -2.20
N LYS A 578 -20.72 -39.72 -1.79
CA LYS A 578 -21.79 -39.63 -0.79
C LYS A 578 -21.26 -39.15 0.57
N ILE A 579 -20.11 -39.66 1.01
CA ILE A 579 -19.56 -39.26 2.31
C ILE A 579 -18.80 -37.93 2.24
N SER A 580 -18.28 -37.53 1.07
CA SER A 580 -17.47 -36.31 0.95
C SER A 580 -18.29 -35.04 0.67
N LEU A 581 -19.25 -35.08 -0.28
CA LEU A 581 -20.01 -33.89 -0.71
C LEU A 581 -20.78 -33.16 0.40
N PRO A 582 -21.31 -33.81 1.47
CA PRO A 582 -22.02 -33.11 2.53
C PRO A 582 -21.17 -32.08 3.29
N VAL A 583 -19.84 -32.10 3.17
CA VAL A 583 -18.97 -31.07 3.75
C VAL A 583 -19.28 -29.66 3.20
N ILE A 584 -19.72 -29.56 1.94
CA ILE A 584 -20.15 -28.28 1.34
C ILE A 584 -21.41 -27.77 2.07
N LEU A 585 -22.36 -28.66 2.33
CA LEU A 585 -23.60 -28.31 3.03
C LEU A 585 -23.36 -27.92 4.49
N LEU A 586 -22.45 -28.65 5.15
CA LEU A 586 -22.02 -28.35 6.51
C LEU A 586 -21.43 -26.94 6.58
N ASP A 587 -20.46 -26.63 5.73
CA ASP A 587 -19.81 -25.32 5.74
C ASP A 587 -20.75 -24.19 5.31
N GLU A 588 -21.62 -24.40 4.32
CA GLU A 588 -22.63 -23.43 3.93
C GLU A 588 -23.61 -23.10 5.06
N THR A 589 -23.97 -24.11 5.86
CA THR A 589 -24.79 -23.91 7.06
C THR A 589 -24.04 -23.09 8.10
N LEU A 590 -22.76 -23.38 8.34
CA LEU A 590 -21.91 -22.62 9.27
C LEU A 590 -21.70 -21.17 8.81
N LYS A 591 -21.49 -20.95 7.50
CA LYS A 591 -21.43 -19.61 6.91
C LYS A 591 -22.76 -18.87 7.02
N TYR A 592 -23.89 -19.56 6.82
CA TYR A 592 -25.22 -18.97 6.97
C TYR A 592 -25.48 -18.51 8.41
N VAL A 593 -25.09 -19.32 9.40
CA VAL A 593 -25.18 -18.96 10.83
C VAL A 593 -24.29 -17.74 11.14
N ALA A 594 -23.06 -17.73 10.61
CA ALA A 594 -22.14 -16.59 10.76
C ALA A 594 -22.77 -15.26 10.30
N ARG A 595 -23.29 -15.25 9.07
CA ARG A 595 -23.87 -14.06 8.44
C ARG A 595 -25.11 -13.53 9.16
N ASN A 596 -26.00 -14.42 9.63
CA ASN A 596 -27.32 -14.01 10.11
C ASN A 596 -27.41 -13.84 11.63
N TYR A 597 -26.61 -14.58 12.40
CA TYR A 597 -26.76 -14.64 13.85
C TYR A 597 -25.53 -14.17 14.63
N LEU A 598 -24.34 -14.14 14.02
CA LEU A 598 -23.09 -13.76 14.70
C LEU A 598 -22.58 -12.37 14.30
N GLU A 599 -22.89 -11.90 13.09
CA GLU A 599 -22.58 -10.54 12.63
C GLU A 599 -23.84 -9.68 12.45
N PRO A 600 -24.51 -9.21 13.53
CA PRO A 600 -25.57 -8.22 13.36
C PRO A 600 -24.94 -6.85 13.07
N GLY A 601 -24.67 -6.54 11.79
CA GLY A 601 -24.62 -5.13 11.37
C GLY A 601 -23.50 -4.65 10.43
N LYS A 602 -23.09 -5.40 9.40
CA LYS A 602 -22.33 -4.78 8.28
C LYS A 602 -23.00 -4.74 6.91
N ASP A 603 -24.04 -5.53 6.68
CA ASP A 603 -24.91 -5.39 5.50
C ASP A 603 -26.38 -5.35 5.93
N SER A 604 -26.91 -4.16 6.21
CA SER A 604 -28.35 -4.01 6.44
C SER A 604 -28.84 -2.63 6.00
N VAL A 605 -29.12 -2.48 4.70
CA VAL A 605 -30.29 -1.69 4.32
C VAL A 605 -31.50 -2.48 4.85
N ARG A 606 -32.05 -2.06 5.99
CA ARG A 606 -33.28 -2.66 6.54
C ARG A 606 -34.43 -2.38 5.57
N PRO A 607 -35.14 -3.38 5.02
CA PRO A 607 -36.48 -3.13 4.51
C PRO A 607 -37.41 -2.91 5.71
N ALA A 608 -38.32 -1.95 5.56
CA ALA A 608 -39.26 -1.53 6.59
C ALA A 608 -40.11 -2.70 7.13
N THR A 609 -40.27 -2.73 8.45
CA THR A 609 -41.07 -3.68 9.21
C THR A 609 -42.55 -3.62 8.81
N LYS A 610 -43.16 -4.78 8.52
CA LYS A 610 -44.62 -5.00 8.50
C LYS A 610 -44.97 -6.21 9.38
N PRO A 611 -46.20 -6.27 9.94
CA PRO A 611 -46.52 -7.20 11.02
C PRO A 611 -46.72 -8.64 10.54
N CYS A 612 -46.41 -9.55 11.47
CA CYS A 612 -46.27 -10.99 11.35
C CYS A 612 -47.48 -11.70 10.70
N SER A 613 -47.20 -12.50 9.67
CA SER A 613 -48.06 -13.53 9.07
C SER A 613 -47.23 -14.83 8.99
N LEU A 614 -47.86 -16.00 8.91
CA LEU A 614 -47.20 -17.32 8.76
C LEU A 614 -46.14 -17.40 7.64
N SER A 615 -46.13 -16.42 6.72
CA SER A 615 -45.06 -16.17 5.75
C SER A 615 -43.68 -15.86 6.37
N ALA A 616 -43.64 -15.34 7.59
CA ALA A 616 -42.41 -14.94 8.30
C ALA A 616 -41.52 -16.14 8.69
N CYS A 617 -42.06 -17.37 8.73
CA CYS A 617 -41.26 -18.58 8.90
C CYS A 617 -40.50 -18.99 7.62
N THR A 618 -40.80 -18.37 6.48
CA THR A 618 -40.16 -18.65 5.18
C THR A 618 -39.30 -17.50 4.65
N GLU A 619 -39.42 -16.30 5.23
CA GLU A 619 -38.56 -15.15 4.92
C GLU A 619 -37.20 -15.32 5.61
N GLY A 620 -36.25 -15.91 4.89
CA GLY A 620 -34.91 -16.25 5.36
C GLY A 620 -34.44 -17.60 4.85
N VAL A 621 -35.39 -18.47 4.49
CA VAL A 621 -35.09 -19.72 3.79
C VAL A 621 -34.74 -19.37 2.35
N SER A 622 -33.47 -19.53 1.97
CA SER A 622 -33.07 -19.54 0.57
C SER A 622 -33.76 -20.73 -0.10
N TRP A 623 -34.92 -20.52 -0.71
CA TRP A 623 -35.60 -21.55 -1.50
C TRP A 623 -34.69 -22.15 -2.58
N PRO A 624 -33.78 -21.41 -3.24
CA PRO A 624 -32.74 -22.00 -4.10
C PRO A 624 -31.83 -23.00 -3.36
N PHE A 625 -31.44 -22.70 -2.11
CA PHE A 625 -30.69 -23.63 -1.26
C PHE A 625 -31.51 -24.88 -0.95
N VAL A 626 -32.78 -24.75 -0.58
CA VAL A 626 -33.65 -25.92 -0.37
C VAL A 626 -33.80 -26.73 -1.65
N PHE A 627 -33.96 -26.11 -2.81
CA PHE A 627 -34.10 -26.79 -4.11
C PHE A 627 -32.83 -27.49 -4.59
N ILE A 628 -31.63 -27.03 -4.20
CA ILE A 628 -30.34 -27.66 -4.56
C ILE A 628 -29.90 -28.69 -3.51
N THR A 629 -30.19 -28.44 -2.22
CA THR A 629 -29.86 -29.37 -1.14
C THR A 629 -30.84 -30.53 -1.05
N MET A 630 -32.13 -30.36 -1.37
CA MET A 630 -33.10 -31.46 -1.38
C MET A 630 -32.69 -32.61 -2.29
N PRO A 631 -32.31 -32.41 -3.57
CA PRO A 631 -31.83 -33.49 -4.43
C PRO A 631 -30.58 -34.19 -3.88
N LEU A 632 -29.65 -33.45 -3.27
CA LEU A 632 -28.43 -34.00 -2.69
C LEU A 632 -28.73 -34.81 -1.41
N VAL A 633 -29.64 -34.32 -0.57
CA VAL A 633 -30.17 -35.03 0.61
C VAL A 633 -30.96 -36.27 0.18
N ILE A 634 -31.82 -36.18 -0.84
CA ILE A 634 -32.56 -37.31 -1.39
C ILE A 634 -31.60 -38.34 -2.01
N TRP A 635 -30.55 -37.91 -2.70
CA TRP A 635 -29.51 -38.79 -3.26
C TRP A 635 -28.65 -39.46 -2.19
N LEU A 636 -28.32 -38.75 -1.10
CA LEU A 636 -27.65 -39.33 0.08
C LEU A 636 -28.49 -40.46 0.69
N TYR A 637 -29.81 -40.29 0.75
CA TYR A 637 -30.76 -41.27 1.27
C TYR A 637 -31.27 -42.28 0.23
N SER A 638 -30.76 -42.26 -1.01
CA SER A 638 -31.10 -43.25 -2.04
C SER A 638 -30.44 -44.61 -1.75
N THR A 639 -31.25 -45.67 -1.79
CA THR A 639 -31.06 -47.02 -1.20
C THR A 639 -29.97 -47.94 -1.81
N ASP A 640 -29.03 -47.44 -2.62
CA ASP A 640 -28.14 -48.31 -3.41
C ASP A 640 -26.75 -48.62 -2.80
N THR A 641 -26.41 -48.13 -1.60
CA THR A 641 -25.03 -48.26 -1.05
C THR A 641 -24.94 -48.93 0.34
N ASN A 642 -25.97 -49.64 0.81
CA ASN A 642 -26.03 -50.34 2.11
C ASN A 642 -25.52 -49.54 3.33
N PHE A 643 -25.56 -48.20 3.26
CA PHE A 643 -25.04 -47.32 4.31
C PHE A 643 -25.86 -47.43 5.61
N SER A 644 -27.14 -47.77 5.49
CA SER A 644 -28.00 -48.09 6.63
C SER A 644 -27.48 -49.28 7.42
N ASP A 645 -26.98 -50.33 6.76
CA ASP A 645 -26.61 -51.58 7.43
C ASP A 645 -25.45 -51.39 8.42
N MET A 646 -24.57 -50.41 8.17
CA MET A 646 -23.46 -50.05 9.07
C MET A 646 -23.91 -49.58 10.47
N PHE A 647 -25.12 -49.03 10.60
CA PHE A 647 -25.66 -48.56 11.89
C PHE A 647 -26.58 -49.58 12.57
N TRP A 648 -27.00 -50.63 11.87
CA TRP A 648 -27.95 -51.63 12.35
C TRP A 648 -27.34 -53.04 12.50
N SER A 649 -26.11 -53.27 12.04
CA SER A 649 -25.27 -54.46 12.28
C SER A 649 -24.35 -54.26 13.49
#